data_AF-A0A0G1WCN8-F1
#
_entry.id   AF-A0A0G1WCN8-F1
#
_cell.length_a   1.000
_cell.length_b   1.000
_cell.length_c   1.000
_cell.angle_alpha   90.00
_cell.angle_beta   90.00
_cell.angle_gamma   90.00
#
_symmetry.space_group_name_H-M   'P 1'
#
loop_
_entity.id
_entity.type
_entity.pdbx_description
1 polymer ?
#
loop_
_entity_poly.entity_id
_entity_poly.type
_entity_poly.pdbx_seq_one_letter_code
_entity_poly.pdbx_strand_id
1 'polypeptide(L)'
;MHPDDPIERHFRLIPAQKTALKRLKLGTIRNLLYHFPSRYEAAGTSGEAARLIPGTKVTLIGSLSRLKPRKLWKSKRNVTEGWFEDSSGRVKVMWFNQPYIASYLPQTGTVKMSGTVGGSVERPYIANPEVEALPAGAMPQGIFMSPSSSELEARSLYPVYPESRGVTSKWFYHALERVFASNVLQSLEDPIPKEVRERYHLPDLARSFLAMHKPKNQRETEAARKRFAFEEIFALQLTRAQERAENDAQASFSITDASGHAERFLETIPFPPTNAQKRAIADILADFGHSHPMARLLEGDVGSGKTLVAAATAYAVVNARPPLKLASGEFARMSDGSVANRKSGTLQVAYMAPTEILAGQHFQSFIEYFSHLPINIALLTGKVCKKYPSKVSRGKATNISRTQLLKWVENGEIAMIVGTHALIQKSVAFQHLAYVIVDEQHRFGVRQRAALTRKSTQMEPEPQIHADVDEGFLYKDLSYAIRNCAFTIHNALGPGHKESVYQNALEEEFRRRNIKYSREIQIPVTYRGKKIGVYQPDFLVENKIIVELKALPRLGAGEKKQLWNYLKGTDYKLAMLLNFGTPKVTEERVVLDKVRGHDYLRSSADAEGGHPRQSAQKMSIPHFLSMTATPIPRTLSLTIYGDLDISLLDELPPGRVTVRTAIVKSSERDIAYEAVRRELSQGRQAYIICPRIEEPDPTKWNALQAKSAKAEAKRLKKEVFHEFTIGLLHGAMKPKEKDDAMNRFASGETQILVATSVVEVGVNVPNATIILIEGAERFGLAQLHQLRAILFSPAGDIGRGGGKAFARSGKNK
;
A
#
# COMPACT_ATOMS: atom_id res chain seq x y z
N MET A 1 7.62 21.31 -27.54
CA MET A 1 6.86 21.27 -26.26
C MET A 1 7.83 20.88 -25.16
N HIS A 2 7.57 21.21 -23.88
CA HIS A 2 8.36 20.71 -22.75
C HIS A 2 7.63 19.54 -22.04
N PRO A 3 8.33 18.51 -21.52
CA PRO A 3 7.69 17.38 -20.84
C PRO A 3 6.76 17.78 -19.70
N ASP A 4 7.13 18.79 -18.93
CA ASP A 4 6.37 19.21 -17.74
C ASP A 4 5.30 20.27 -18.06
N ASP A 5 5.13 20.63 -19.35
CA ASP A 5 4.04 21.51 -19.75
C ASP A 5 2.66 20.85 -19.48
N PRO A 6 1.68 21.62 -18.98
CA PRO A 6 0.30 21.15 -18.91
C PRO A 6 -0.25 20.82 -20.30
N ILE A 7 -1.01 19.72 -20.42
CA ILE A 7 -1.63 19.32 -21.70
C ILE A 7 -2.53 20.45 -22.25
N GLU A 8 -3.25 21.16 -21.37
CA GLU A 8 -4.17 22.25 -21.77
C GLU A 8 -3.46 23.41 -22.48
N ARG A 9 -2.14 23.58 -22.28
CA ARG A 9 -1.35 24.63 -22.95
C ARG A 9 -1.20 24.36 -24.45
N HIS A 10 -1.13 23.09 -24.83
CA HIS A 10 -0.79 22.67 -26.19
C HIS A 10 -1.98 22.10 -26.97
N PHE A 11 -3.01 21.63 -26.28
CA PHE A 11 -4.20 21.01 -26.89
C PHE A 11 -5.46 21.81 -26.57
N ARG A 12 -6.28 22.08 -27.60
CA ARG A 12 -7.61 22.66 -27.42
C ARG A 12 -8.56 21.54 -26.99
N LEU A 13 -8.91 21.51 -25.69
CA LEU A 13 -9.69 20.44 -25.07
C LEU A 13 -11.15 20.84 -24.83
N ILE A 14 -12.08 19.99 -25.25
CA ILE A 14 -13.51 20.12 -24.90
C ILE A 14 -13.77 19.68 -23.43
N PRO A 15 -14.87 20.09 -22.79
CA PRO A 15 -15.15 19.76 -21.38
C PRO A 15 -15.08 18.25 -21.08
N ALA A 16 -15.62 17.41 -21.97
CA ALA A 16 -15.56 15.95 -21.83
C ALA A 16 -14.12 15.42 -21.82
N GLN A 17 -13.23 15.98 -22.65
CA GLN A 17 -11.80 15.62 -22.68
C GLN A 17 -11.09 16.04 -21.40
N LYS A 18 -11.36 17.25 -20.89
CA LYS A 18 -10.78 17.72 -19.62
C LYS A 18 -11.13 16.79 -18.45
N THR A 19 -12.41 16.43 -18.33
CA THR A 19 -12.87 15.47 -17.31
C THR A 19 -12.24 14.10 -17.50
N ALA A 20 -12.14 13.63 -18.75
CA ALA A 20 -11.53 12.34 -19.06
C ALA A 20 -10.04 12.29 -18.70
N LEU A 21 -9.26 13.30 -19.08
CA LEU A 21 -7.82 13.40 -18.77
C LEU A 21 -7.59 13.51 -17.26
N LYS A 22 -8.42 14.28 -16.53
CA LYS A 22 -8.35 14.34 -15.07
C LYS A 22 -8.62 12.97 -14.42
N ARG A 23 -9.61 12.22 -14.92
CA ARG A 23 -9.93 10.87 -14.44
C ARG A 23 -8.78 9.88 -14.71
N LEU A 24 -8.13 10.01 -15.87
CA LEU A 24 -6.96 9.22 -16.25
C LEU A 24 -5.66 9.73 -15.58
N LYS A 25 -5.72 10.81 -14.79
CA LYS A 25 -4.57 11.47 -14.15
C LYS A 25 -3.49 11.93 -15.15
N LEU A 26 -3.91 12.40 -16.32
CA LEU A 26 -3.04 12.94 -17.36
C LEU A 26 -3.03 14.47 -17.30
N GLY A 27 -2.05 15.04 -16.60
CA GLY A 27 -1.91 16.48 -16.42
C GLY A 27 -0.89 17.14 -17.33
N THR A 28 0.23 16.45 -17.61
CA THR A 28 1.37 16.99 -18.37
C THR A 28 1.67 16.19 -19.63
N ILE A 29 2.50 16.74 -20.53
CA ILE A 29 3.02 16.02 -21.71
C ILE A 29 3.76 14.74 -21.30
N ARG A 30 4.53 14.78 -20.21
CA ARG A 30 5.19 13.61 -19.61
C ARG A 30 4.17 12.55 -19.21
N ASN A 31 3.08 12.92 -18.54
CA ASN A 31 2.04 11.94 -18.20
C ASN A 31 1.40 11.31 -19.45
N LEU A 32 1.22 12.10 -20.52
CA LEU A 32 0.70 11.60 -21.78
C LEU A 32 1.66 10.60 -22.45
N LEU A 33 2.98 10.84 -22.40
CA LEU A 33 4.01 9.92 -22.90
C LEU A 33 4.10 8.63 -22.07
N TYR A 34 3.92 8.68 -20.75
CA TYR A 34 3.92 7.48 -19.90
C TYR A 34 2.56 6.75 -19.87
N HIS A 35 1.56 7.22 -20.64
CA HIS A 35 0.27 6.55 -20.76
C HIS A 35 0.32 5.46 -21.84
N PHE A 36 0.89 4.31 -21.50
CA PHE A 36 1.14 3.24 -22.47
C PHE A 36 -0.14 2.55 -23.00
N PRO A 37 -0.09 2.01 -24.23
CA PRO A 37 -1.17 1.19 -24.77
C PRO A 37 -1.41 -0.08 -23.95
N SER A 38 -2.68 -0.48 -23.84
CA SER A 38 -3.09 -1.74 -23.20
C SER A 38 -2.83 -2.98 -24.07
N ARG A 39 -2.91 -2.80 -25.38
CA ARG A 39 -2.64 -3.83 -26.40
C ARG A 39 -2.28 -3.17 -27.73
N TYR A 40 -1.80 -3.98 -28.66
CA TYR A 40 -1.56 -3.60 -30.05
C TYR A 40 -2.44 -4.46 -30.95
N GLU A 41 -3.10 -3.83 -31.92
CA GLU A 41 -3.92 -4.51 -32.91
C GLU A 41 -3.23 -4.42 -34.27
N ALA A 42 -3.13 -5.54 -34.99
CA ALA A 42 -2.65 -5.49 -36.35
C ALA A 42 -3.67 -4.78 -37.25
N ALA A 43 -3.18 -4.10 -38.28
CA ALA A 43 -4.05 -3.66 -39.38
C ALA A 43 -4.81 -4.90 -39.87
N GLY A 44 -6.15 -4.85 -39.87
CA GLY A 44 -6.93 -5.97 -40.40
C GLY A 44 -6.49 -6.24 -41.84
N THR A 45 -6.29 -7.51 -42.19
CA THR A 45 -6.03 -7.94 -43.57
C THR A 45 -7.06 -7.29 -44.48
N SER A 46 -6.60 -6.62 -45.55
CA SER A 46 -7.47 -6.18 -46.63
C SER A 46 -8.33 -7.36 -47.07
N GLY A 47 -9.63 -7.24 -46.86
CA GLY A 47 -10.61 -8.27 -47.23
C GLY A 47 -11.26 -7.93 -48.55
N GLU A 48 -11.85 -8.93 -49.18
CA GLU A 48 -12.80 -8.77 -50.29
C GLU A 48 -14.21 -8.96 -49.73
N ALA A 49 -15.19 -8.16 -50.15
CA ALA A 49 -16.60 -8.35 -49.74
C ALA A 49 -17.12 -9.76 -50.03
N ALA A 50 -16.58 -10.46 -51.05
CA ALA A 50 -16.92 -11.84 -51.38
C ALA A 50 -16.39 -12.91 -50.41
N ARG A 51 -15.36 -12.59 -49.61
CA ARG A 51 -14.64 -13.57 -48.77
C ARG A 51 -14.49 -13.08 -47.33
N LEU A 52 -15.61 -13.06 -46.61
CA LEU A 52 -15.66 -12.62 -45.23
C LEU A 52 -15.80 -13.80 -44.26
N ILE A 53 -14.87 -13.89 -43.31
CA ILE A 53 -14.87 -14.91 -42.27
C ILE A 53 -15.55 -14.33 -41.02
N PRO A 54 -16.66 -14.91 -40.52
CA PRO A 54 -17.29 -14.44 -39.29
C PRO A 54 -16.31 -14.40 -38.11
N GLY A 55 -16.35 -13.32 -37.32
CA GLY A 55 -15.49 -13.09 -36.17
C GLY A 55 -14.18 -12.34 -36.47
N THR A 56 -13.83 -12.12 -37.74
CA THR A 56 -12.62 -11.37 -38.11
C THR A 56 -12.90 -9.88 -38.23
N LYS A 57 -11.86 -9.05 -38.00
CA LYS A 57 -11.89 -7.63 -38.35
C LYS A 57 -11.38 -7.46 -39.78
N VAL A 58 -12.10 -6.66 -40.57
CA VAL A 58 -11.79 -6.41 -41.98
C VAL A 58 -11.80 -4.91 -42.27
N THR A 59 -10.98 -4.50 -43.23
CA THR A 59 -11.01 -3.15 -43.83
C THR A 59 -11.28 -3.30 -45.32
N LEU A 60 -12.31 -2.63 -45.82
CA LEU A 60 -12.79 -2.70 -47.20
C LEU A 60 -12.86 -1.30 -47.82
N ILE A 61 -12.73 -1.18 -49.14
CA ILE A 61 -12.88 0.08 -49.89
C ILE A 61 -13.92 -0.12 -50.99
N GLY A 62 -14.94 0.73 -51.03
CA GLY A 62 -16.09 0.51 -51.90
C GLY A 62 -17.16 1.58 -51.69
N SER A 63 -18.38 1.32 -52.15
CA SER A 63 -19.51 2.26 -52.05
C SER A 63 -20.55 1.79 -51.05
N LEU A 64 -21.14 2.73 -50.30
CA LEU A 64 -22.26 2.46 -49.39
C LEU A 64 -23.59 2.83 -50.05
N SER A 65 -24.57 1.93 -49.98
CA SER A 65 -25.89 2.14 -50.55
C SER A 65 -27.01 1.67 -49.62
N ARG A 66 -28.21 2.27 -49.82
CA ARG A 66 -29.48 1.85 -49.19
C ARG A 66 -29.43 1.80 -47.65
N LEU A 67 -28.81 2.78 -47.01
CA LEU A 67 -28.82 2.93 -45.56
C LEU A 67 -30.23 3.29 -45.08
N LYS A 68 -30.86 2.42 -44.29
CA LYS A 68 -32.20 2.62 -43.73
C LYS A 68 -32.24 2.29 -42.24
N PRO A 69 -32.87 3.14 -41.41
CA PRO A 69 -33.14 2.79 -40.01
C PRO A 69 -34.27 1.76 -39.94
N ARG A 70 -34.11 0.76 -39.06
CA ARG A 70 -35.09 -0.30 -38.79
C ARG A 70 -35.01 -0.76 -37.33
N LYS A 71 -36.07 -1.36 -36.80
CA LYS A 71 -36.04 -2.07 -35.51
C LYS A 71 -35.90 -3.59 -35.71
N LEU A 72 -35.02 -4.24 -34.93
CA LEU A 72 -34.94 -5.71 -34.96
C LEU A 72 -36.20 -6.36 -34.39
N TRP A 73 -36.71 -7.35 -35.09
CA TRP A 73 -37.93 -8.09 -34.72
C TRP A 73 -37.85 -8.73 -33.32
N LYS A 74 -36.71 -9.38 -32.96
CA LYS A 74 -36.56 -10.06 -31.66
C LYS A 74 -36.16 -9.14 -30.50
N SER A 75 -35.30 -8.15 -30.72
CA SER A 75 -34.71 -7.35 -29.63
C SER A 75 -35.30 -5.94 -29.52
N LYS A 76 -36.16 -5.50 -30.46
CA LYS A 76 -36.69 -4.13 -30.59
C LYS A 76 -35.63 -3.01 -30.62
N ARG A 77 -34.35 -3.34 -30.75
CA ARG A 77 -33.23 -2.38 -30.83
C ARG A 77 -33.26 -1.65 -32.17
N ASN A 78 -32.94 -0.36 -32.13
CA ASN A 78 -32.77 0.48 -33.31
C ASN A 78 -31.48 0.07 -34.04
N VAL A 79 -31.56 -0.16 -35.34
CA VAL A 79 -30.41 -0.50 -36.18
C VAL A 79 -30.50 0.27 -37.48
N THR A 80 -29.36 0.75 -37.96
CA THR A 80 -29.23 1.22 -39.33
C THR A 80 -28.65 0.08 -40.15
N GLU A 81 -29.38 -0.39 -41.16
CA GLU A 81 -28.91 -1.41 -42.09
C GLU A 81 -28.68 -0.82 -43.47
N GLY A 82 -27.68 -1.31 -44.18
CA GLY A 82 -27.44 -0.97 -45.57
C GLY A 82 -26.54 -1.99 -46.24
N TRP A 83 -26.00 -1.60 -47.39
CA TRP A 83 -25.13 -2.43 -48.18
C TRP A 83 -23.83 -1.73 -48.50
N PHE A 84 -22.76 -2.50 -48.47
CA PHE A 84 -21.45 -2.11 -48.97
C PHE A 84 -21.13 -2.95 -50.21
N GLU A 85 -20.62 -2.31 -51.25
CA GLU A 85 -20.33 -2.92 -52.55
C GLU A 85 -18.94 -2.50 -53.03
N ASP A 86 -18.11 -3.49 -53.35
CA ASP A 86 -16.79 -3.33 -53.96
C ASP A 86 -16.73 -4.13 -55.28
N SER A 87 -15.56 -4.20 -55.92
CA SER A 87 -15.36 -4.96 -57.16
C SER A 87 -15.48 -6.47 -57.00
N SER A 88 -15.45 -6.99 -55.77
CA SER A 88 -15.55 -8.42 -55.47
C SER A 88 -16.98 -8.87 -55.17
N GLY A 89 -17.83 -7.98 -54.65
CA GLY A 89 -19.23 -8.29 -54.38
C GLY A 89 -19.88 -7.35 -53.37
N ARG A 90 -21.00 -7.81 -52.81
CA ARG A 90 -21.87 -7.01 -51.95
C ARG A 90 -22.07 -7.66 -50.59
N VAL A 91 -21.82 -6.91 -49.52
CA VAL A 91 -22.01 -7.35 -48.12
C VAL A 91 -22.96 -6.43 -47.37
N LYS A 92 -23.73 -7.00 -46.45
CA LYS A 92 -24.61 -6.25 -45.56
C LYS A 92 -23.82 -5.53 -44.46
N VAL A 93 -24.19 -4.29 -44.15
CA VAL A 93 -23.60 -3.51 -43.05
C VAL A 93 -24.67 -3.13 -42.04
N MET A 94 -24.32 -3.17 -40.75
CA MET A 94 -25.26 -2.92 -39.66
C MET A 94 -24.65 -2.10 -38.53
N TRP A 95 -25.27 -0.97 -38.19
CA TRP A 95 -24.96 -0.18 -36.99
C TRP A 95 -26.02 -0.36 -35.92
N PHE A 96 -25.63 -0.90 -34.77
CA PHE A 96 -26.51 -1.17 -33.65
C PHE A 96 -26.65 0.05 -32.74
N ASN A 97 -27.89 0.42 -32.44
CA ASN A 97 -28.28 1.58 -31.63
C ASN A 97 -27.79 2.95 -32.16
N GLN A 98 -27.50 3.08 -33.46
CA GLN A 98 -27.02 4.32 -34.09
C GLN A 98 -27.90 4.74 -35.30
N PRO A 99 -29.11 5.27 -35.07
CA PRO A 99 -30.04 5.65 -36.14
C PRO A 99 -29.57 6.88 -36.96
N TYR A 100 -28.72 7.75 -36.39
CA TYR A 100 -28.19 8.96 -37.04
C TYR A 100 -27.25 8.67 -38.21
N ILE A 101 -26.72 7.44 -38.30
CA ILE A 101 -25.77 7.03 -39.34
C ILE A 101 -26.40 7.12 -40.74
N ALA A 102 -27.69 6.82 -40.87
CA ALA A 102 -28.40 6.85 -42.15
C ALA A 102 -28.46 8.26 -42.78
N SER A 103 -28.41 9.31 -41.95
CA SER A 103 -28.45 10.72 -42.37
C SER A 103 -27.08 11.36 -42.50
N TYR A 104 -26.04 10.80 -41.86
CA TYR A 104 -24.71 11.42 -41.79
C TYR A 104 -23.71 10.85 -42.80
N LEU A 105 -23.85 9.57 -43.17
CA LEU A 105 -22.93 8.95 -44.12
C LEU A 105 -23.31 9.28 -45.57
N PRO A 106 -22.31 9.57 -46.42
CA PRO A 106 -22.55 9.77 -47.84
C PRO A 106 -23.09 8.47 -48.46
N GLN A 107 -24.25 8.57 -49.12
CA GLN A 107 -24.86 7.45 -49.86
C GLN A 107 -24.35 7.35 -51.31
N THR A 108 -23.40 8.23 -51.67
CA THR A 108 -22.74 8.29 -52.98
C THR A 108 -21.25 8.60 -52.76
N GLY A 109 -20.39 8.02 -53.60
CA GLY A 109 -18.93 8.14 -53.47
C GLY A 109 -18.26 6.91 -52.85
N THR A 110 -16.93 6.85 -52.97
CA THR A 110 -16.10 5.76 -52.43
C THR A 110 -15.77 6.02 -50.97
N VAL A 111 -15.87 5.00 -50.14
CA VAL A 111 -15.57 5.06 -48.71
C VAL A 111 -14.63 3.93 -48.31
N LYS A 112 -13.77 4.21 -47.34
CA LYS A 112 -13.03 3.19 -46.60
C LYS A 112 -13.84 2.78 -45.38
N MET A 113 -14.02 1.48 -45.18
CA MET A 113 -14.86 0.92 -44.14
C MET A 113 -14.10 -0.14 -43.33
N SER A 114 -14.02 0.03 -42.00
CA SER A 114 -13.38 -0.94 -41.10
C SER A 114 -14.36 -1.45 -40.05
N GLY A 115 -14.51 -2.76 -39.90
CA GLY A 115 -15.46 -3.34 -38.94
C GLY A 115 -15.23 -4.81 -38.65
N THR A 116 -16.05 -5.38 -37.77
CA THR A 116 -16.00 -6.81 -37.43
C THR A 116 -17.08 -7.56 -38.22
N VAL A 117 -16.72 -8.67 -38.85
CA VAL A 117 -17.67 -9.55 -39.54
C VAL A 117 -18.48 -10.31 -38.49
N GLY A 118 -19.79 -10.09 -38.45
CA GLY A 118 -20.77 -10.86 -37.70
C GLY A 118 -21.65 -11.71 -38.61
N GLY A 119 -22.56 -12.49 -38.01
CA GLY A 119 -23.48 -13.36 -38.75
C GLY A 119 -22.95 -14.79 -38.92
N SER A 120 -23.61 -15.56 -39.79
CA SER A 120 -23.19 -16.91 -40.18
C SER A 120 -22.37 -16.86 -41.48
N VAL A 121 -21.71 -17.96 -41.83
CA VAL A 121 -20.91 -18.08 -43.07
C VAL A 121 -21.76 -17.79 -44.32
N GLU A 122 -23.03 -18.19 -44.33
CA GLU A 122 -23.95 -17.93 -45.45
C GLU A 122 -24.51 -16.49 -45.50
N ARG A 123 -24.52 -15.78 -44.37
CA ARG A 123 -25.10 -14.43 -44.25
C ARG A 123 -24.21 -13.52 -43.41
N PRO A 124 -22.98 -13.23 -43.87
CA PRO A 124 -22.08 -12.34 -43.16
C PRO A 124 -22.60 -10.89 -43.24
N TYR A 125 -22.34 -10.13 -42.19
CA TYR A 125 -22.55 -8.69 -42.18
C TYR A 125 -21.43 -8.01 -41.41
N ILE A 126 -21.16 -6.74 -41.69
CA ILE A 126 -20.14 -5.98 -40.95
C ILE A 126 -20.84 -5.16 -39.87
N ALA A 127 -20.45 -5.42 -38.61
CA ALA A 127 -21.05 -4.84 -37.42
C ALA A 127 -20.33 -3.56 -37.01
N ASN A 128 -21.11 -2.49 -36.80
CA ASN A 128 -20.67 -1.16 -36.38
C ASN A 128 -19.41 -0.66 -37.10
N PRO A 129 -19.36 -0.67 -38.45
CA PRO A 129 -18.15 -0.26 -39.12
C PRO A 129 -17.89 1.23 -38.96
N GLU A 130 -16.61 1.59 -38.82
CA GLU A 130 -16.14 2.95 -39.00
C GLU A 130 -16.03 3.25 -40.49
N VAL A 131 -16.53 4.41 -40.91
CA VAL A 131 -16.60 4.82 -42.32
C VAL A 131 -15.89 6.15 -42.50
N GLU A 132 -14.99 6.19 -43.47
CA GLU A 132 -14.23 7.37 -43.87
C GLU A 132 -14.49 7.64 -45.36
N ALA A 133 -14.97 8.83 -45.69
CA ALA A 133 -15.24 9.23 -47.08
C ALA A 133 -13.95 9.55 -47.83
N LEU A 134 -13.82 9.07 -49.06
CA LEU A 134 -12.69 9.37 -49.93
C LEU A 134 -13.09 10.46 -50.95
N PRO A 135 -12.25 11.49 -51.20
CA PRO A 135 -12.57 12.57 -52.15
C PRO A 135 -12.82 12.08 -53.58
N ALA A 136 -13.74 12.72 -54.31
CA ALA A 136 -13.98 12.44 -55.73
C ALA A 136 -12.73 12.81 -56.56
N GLY A 137 -12.18 11.84 -57.29
CA GLY A 137 -10.89 11.98 -57.98
C GLY A 137 -9.69 11.43 -57.20
N ALA A 138 -9.85 11.15 -55.90
CA ALA A 138 -8.93 10.31 -55.14
C ALA A 138 -9.29 8.82 -55.33
N MET A 139 -9.42 8.39 -56.59
CA MET A 139 -8.97 7.04 -56.88
C MET A 139 -7.45 7.14 -56.78
N PRO A 140 -6.77 6.43 -55.87
CA PRO A 140 -5.35 6.24 -56.06
C PRO A 140 -5.20 5.71 -57.49
N GLN A 141 -4.50 6.44 -58.36
CA GLN A 141 -4.01 5.91 -59.64
C GLN A 141 -2.92 4.86 -59.33
N GLY A 142 -3.31 3.84 -58.58
CA GLY A 142 -2.44 2.94 -57.83
C GLY A 142 -3.24 1.90 -57.03
N ILE A 143 -4.43 1.51 -57.51
CA ILE A 143 -5.07 0.25 -57.07
C ILE A 143 -4.63 -0.92 -57.99
N PHE A 144 -4.07 -0.62 -59.18
CA PHE A 144 -3.38 -1.61 -60.04
C PHE A 144 -1.86 -1.39 -60.16
N MET A 145 -1.32 -0.32 -59.58
CA MET A 145 0.08 -0.33 -59.17
C MET A 145 0.09 -0.61 -57.69
N SER A 146 0.84 -1.62 -57.25
CA SER A 146 1.23 -1.71 -55.84
C SER A 146 1.53 -0.30 -55.36
N PRO A 147 0.86 0.22 -54.31
CA PRO A 147 1.44 1.33 -53.60
C PRO A 147 2.86 0.87 -53.31
N SER A 148 3.87 1.69 -53.59
CA SER A 148 5.22 1.34 -53.14
C SER A 148 5.07 0.91 -51.69
N SER A 149 5.45 -0.33 -51.46
CA SER A 149 5.22 -1.14 -50.26
C SER A 149 5.68 -0.45 -48.97
N SER A 150 6.29 0.72 -49.03
CA SER A 150 6.94 1.40 -47.92
C SER A 150 6.01 2.06 -46.91
N GLU A 151 4.89 2.69 -47.26
CA GLU A 151 4.11 3.49 -46.28
C GLU A 151 2.92 2.76 -45.65
N LEU A 152 2.26 1.86 -46.39
CA LEU A 152 1.17 1.02 -45.87
C LEU A 152 1.69 -0.29 -45.25
N GLU A 153 2.87 -0.81 -45.64
CA GLU A 153 3.51 -1.91 -44.90
C GLU A 153 4.27 -1.41 -43.65
N ALA A 154 4.62 -0.12 -43.54
CA ALA A 154 5.44 0.38 -42.43
C ALA A 154 4.78 0.35 -41.04
N ARG A 155 3.46 0.18 -40.94
CA ARG A 155 2.74 0.11 -39.65
C ARG A 155 1.89 -1.15 -39.56
N SER A 156 2.55 -2.25 -39.22
CA SER A 156 1.91 -3.53 -38.93
C SER A 156 1.04 -3.52 -37.66
N LEU A 157 1.16 -2.52 -36.78
CA LEU A 157 0.55 -2.52 -35.44
C LEU A 157 -0.02 -1.14 -35.07
N TYR A 158 -1.20 -1.14 -34.45
CA TYR A 158 -1.89 0.04 -33.92
C TYR A 158 -2.05 -0.06 -32.40
N PRO A 159 -1.62 0.96 -31.64
CA PRO A 159 -1.77 0.97 -30.19
C PRO A 159 -3.22 1.24 -29.76
N VAL A 160 -3.72 0.47 -28.79
CA VAL A 160 -5.03 0.67 -28.17
C VAL A 160 -4.87 1.07 -26.71
N TYR A 161 -5.35 2.26 -26.36
CA TYR A 161 -5.16 2.86 -25.04
C TYR A 161 -6.34 2.58 -24.10
N PRO A 162 -6.12 2.64 -22.77
CA PRO A 162 -7.21 2.75 -21.80
C PRO A 162 -8.08 3.99 -22.06
N GLU A 163 -9.30 3.78 -22.57
CA GLU A 163 -10.17 4.88 -22.98
C GLU A 163 -11.03 5.44 -21.84
N SER A 164 -11.47 6.68 -22.02
CA SER A 164 -12.32 7.39 -21.07
C SER A 164 -13.35 8.21 -21.86
N ARG A 165 -14.57 8.40 -21.33
CA ARG A 165 -15.62 9.09 -22.09
C ARG A 165 -15.16 10.50 -22.50
N GLY A 166 -14.92 10.70 -23.79
CA GLY A 166 -14.39 11.94 -24.37
C GLY A 166 -12.95 11.84 -24.91
N VAL A 167 -12.18 10.81 -24.53
CA VAL A 167 -10.81 10.54 -24.98
C VAL A 167 -10.70 9.10 -25.46
N THR A 168 -10.47 8.92 -26.77
CA THR A 168 -10.36 7.62 -27.45
C THR A 168 -8.91 7.32 -27.83
N SER A 169 -8.61 6.08 -28.23
CA SER A 169 -7.30 5.69 -28.75
C SER A 169 -6.90 6.52 -29.98
N LYS A 170 -7.88 6.94 -30.80
CA LYS A 170 -7.67 7.88 -31.92
C LYS A 170 -7.23 9.27 -31.44
N TRP A 171 -7.82 9.75 -30.35
CA TRP A 171 -7.38 11.01 -29.74
C TRP A 171 -5.94 10.91 -29.25
N PHE A 172 -5.57 9.82 -28.56
CA PHE A 172 -4.19 9.58 -28.11
C PHE A 172 -3.22 9.55 -29.29
N TYR A 173 -3.57 8.85 -30.36
CA TYR A 173 -2.78 8.79 -31.58
C TYR A 173 -2.45 10.20 -32.11
N HIS A 174 -3.47 11.04 -32.37
CA HIS A 174 -3.24 12.39 -32.90
C HIS A 174 -2.53 13.31 -31.89
N ALA A 175 -2.84 13.18 -30.60
CA ALA A 175 -2.17 13.94 -29.57
C ALA A 175 -0.68 13.62 -29.53
N LEU A 176 -0.33 12.34 -29.48
CA LEU A 176 1.05 11.86 -29.44
C LEU A 176 1.82 12.15 -30.74
N GLU A 177 1.19 12.03 -31.91
CA GLU A 177 1.79 12.48 -33.19
C GLU A 177 2.30 13.92 -33.09
N ARG A 178 1.46 14.81 -32.54
CA ARG A 178 1.82 16.22 -32.35
C ARG A 178 2.91 16.42 -31.28
N VAL A 179 2.89 15.62 -30.20
CA VAL A 179 3.94 15.61 -29.18
C VAL A 179 5.28 15.23 -29.80
N PHE A 180 5.34 14.13 -30.56
CA PHE A 180 6.56 13.64 -31.20
C PHE A 180 7.10 14.61 -32.24
N ALA A 181 6.22 15.23 -33.04
CA ALA A 181 6.61 16.26 -34.01
C ALA A 181 7.27 17.50 -33.36
N SER A 182 7.04 17.73 -32.06
CA SER A 182 7.62 18.87 -31.34
C SER A 182 9.04 18.61 -30.81
N ASN A 183 9.65 17.47 -31.15
CA ASN A 183 10.98 17.03 -30.70
C ASN A 183 11.16 16.97 -29.17
N VAL A 184 10.07 16.87 -28.41
CA VAL A 184 10.12 16.79 -26.93
C VAL A 184 10.99 15.65 -26.41
N LEU A 185 11.11 14.56 -27.19
CA LEU A 185 11.89 13.39 -26.79
C LEU A 185 13.40 13.70 -26.67
N GLN A 186 13.91 14.70 -27.40
CA GLN A 186 15.32 15.10 -27.30
C GLN A 186 15.63 15.85 -26.00
N SER A 187 14.62 16.44 -25.36
CA SER A 187 14.76 17.12 -24.07
C SER A 187 14.64 16.18 -22.87
N LEU A 188 14.34 14.89 -23.10
CA LEU A 188 14.22 13.91 -22.04
C LEU A 188 15.58 13.28 -21.75
N GLU A 189 16.04 13.41 -20.51
CA GLU A 189 17.18 12.66 -20.01
C GLU A 189 16.80 11.21 -19.75
N ASP A 190 17.67 10.27 -20.13
CA ASP A 190 17.46 8.85 -19.85
C ASP A 190 17.76 8.57 -18.37
N PRO A 191 16.79 8.09 -17.58
CA PRO A 191 17.02 7.80 -16.16
C PRO A 191 17.93 6.60 -15.94
N ILE A 192 18.19 5.77 -16.97
CA ILE A 192 19.12 4.65 -16.90
C ILE A 192 20.49 5.10 -17.42
N PRO A 193 21.57 4.99 -16.62
CA PRO A 193 22.93 5.32 -17.04
C PRO A 193 23.33 4.57 -18.32
N LYS A 194 24.14 5.23 -19.16
CA LYS A 194 24.55 4.71 -20.47
C LYS A 194 25.23 3.35 -20.36
N GLU A 195 26.07 3.17 -19.35
CA GLU A 195 26.83 1.94 -19.08
C GLU A 195 25.89 0.76 -18.79
N VAL A 196 24.80 1.01 -18.04
CA VAL A 196 23.80 -0.01 -17.71
C VAL A 196 23.00 -0.38 -18.97
N ARG A 197 22.62 0.60 -19.80
CA ARG A 197 21.91 0.33 -21.06
C ARG A 197 22.74 -0.50 -22.02
N GLU A 198 24.03 -0.18 -22.17
CA GLU A 198 24.96 -0.91 -23.03
C GLU A 198 25.15 -2.35 -22.54
N ARG A 199 25.35 -2.54 -21.23
CA ARG A 199 25.51 -3.87 -20.61
C ARG A 199 24.32 -4.79 -20.81
N TYR A 200 23.09 -4.25 -20.75
CA TYR A 200 21.85 -5.03 -20.87
C TYR A 200 21.17 -4.90 -22.24
N HIS A 201 21.85 -4.29 -23.23
CA HIS A 201 21.35 -4.06 -24.58
C HIS A 201 19.96 -3.39 -24.63
N LEU A 202 19.75 -2.40 -23.76
CA LEU A 202 18.48 -1.67 -23.66
C LEU A 202 18.42 -0.52 -24.68
N PRO A 203 17.30 -0.35 -25.41
CA PRO A 203 17.09 0.82 -26.26
C PRO A 203 17.10 2.13 -25.45
N ASP A 204 17.46 3.23 -26.10
CA ASP A 204 17.37 4.57 -25.50
C ASP A 204 15.91 4.98 -25.22
N LEU A 205 15.73 5.92 -24.28
CA LEU A 205 14.41 6.40 -23.86
C LEU A 205 13.55 6.92 -25.03
N ALA A 206 14.12 7.73 -25.92
CA ALA A 206 13.38 8.35 -27.02
C ALA A 206 12.87 7.30 -28.01
N ARG A 207 13.73 6.38 -28.45
CA ARG A 207 13.37 5.25 -29.31
C ARG A 207 12.35 4.33 -28.65
N SER A 208 12.46 4.13 -27.33
CA SER A 208 11.52 3.31 -26.58
C SER A 208 10.11 3.90 -26.54
N PHE A 209 9.97 5.21 -26.34
CA PHE A 209 8.66 5.88 -26.46
C PHE A 209 8.08 5.74 -27.86
N LEU A 210 8.90 5.94 -28.90
CA LEU A 210 8.45 5.77 -30.28
C LEU A 210 7.99 4.33 -30.53
N ALA A 211 8.73 3.31 -30.08
CA ALA A 211 8.35 1.91 -30.28
C ALA A 211 7.09 1.49 -29.51
N MET A 212 6.80 2.13 -28.37
CA MET A 212 5.56 1.90 -27.60
C MET A 212 4.34 2.60 -28.23
N HIS A 213 4.48 3.82 -28.74
CA HIS A 213 3.34 4.60 -29.24
C HIS A 213 3.18 4.60 -30.76
N LYS A 214 4.25 4.27 -31.49
CA LYS A 214 4.32 4.13 -32.96
C LYS A 214 5.04 2.82 -33.31
N PRO A 215 4.49 1.67 -32.94
CA PRO A 215 5.14 0.37 -33.16
C PRO A 215 5.32 0.11 -34.66
N LYS A 216 6.57 -0.16 -35.07
CA LYS A 216 6.86 -0.62 -36.45
C LYS A 216 6.70 -2.13 -36.57
N ASN A 217 7.20 -2.86 -35.58
CA ASN A 217 7.13 -4.31 -35.51
C ASN A 217 7.06 -4.76 -34.04
N GLN A 218 6.64 -6.01 -33.84
CA GLN A 218 6.47 -6.59 -32.52
C GLN A 218 7.78 -6.65 -31.71
N ARG A 219 8.92 -6.91 -32.36
CA ARG A 219 10.23 -7.07 -31.70
C ARG A 219 10.71 -5.77 -31.05
N GLU A 220 10.62 -4.64 -31.75
CA GLU A 220 11.00 -3.33 -31.20
C GLU A 220 10.09 -2.93 -30.04
N THR A 221 8.78 -3.17 -30.16
CA THR A 221 7.82 -2.90 -29.09
C THR A 221 8.07 -3.76 -27.86
N GLU A 222 8.43 -5.04 -28.03
CA GLU A 222 8.83 -5.91 -26.94
C GLU A 222 10.12 -5.45 -26.26
N ALA A 223 11.12 -5.02 -27.04
CA ALA A 223 12.37 -4.47 -26.50
C ALA A 223 12.10 -3.18 -25.69
N ALA A 224 11.27 -2.28 -26.19
CA ALA A 224 10.87 -1.07 -25.48
C ALA A 224 10.08 -1.38 -24.20
N ARG A 225 9.15 -2.35 -24.25
CA ARG A 225 8.41 -2.81 -23.07
C ARG A 225 9.35 -3.38 -22.00
N LYS A 226 10.32 -4.22 -22.40
CA LYS A 226 11.35 -4.75 -21.49
C LYS A 226 12.17 -3.64 -20.86
N ARG A 227 12.53 -2.62 -21.64
CA ARG A 227 13.27 -1.45 -21.15
C ARG A 227 12.48 -0.64 -20.12
N PHE A 228 11.20 -0.32 -20.37
CA PHE A 228 10.39 0.39 -19.38
C PHE A 228 10.13 -0.44 -18.12
N ALA A 229 9.95 -1.76 -18.26
CA ALA A 229 9.87 -2.65 -17.11
C ALA A 229 11.19 -2.68 -16.33
N PHE A 230 12.34 -2.69 -17.02
CA PHE A 230 13.65 -2.57 -16.38
C PHE A 230 13.82 -1.22 -15.67
N GLU A 231 13.43 -0.11 -16.30
CA GLU A 231 13.48 1.23 -15.68
C GLU A 231 12.72 1.25 -14.35
N GLU A 232 11.49 0.73 -14.34
CA GLU A 232 10.66 0.69 -13.14
C GLU A 232 11.33 -0.12 -12.02
N ILE A 233 11.81 -1.33 -12.33
CA ILE A 233 12.50 -2.18 -11.36
C ILE A 233 13.82 -1.54 -10.91
N PHE A 234 14.58 -0.93 -11.82
CA PHE A 234 15.84 -0.27 -11.51
C PHE A 234 15.66 0.91 -10.55
N ALA A 235 14.65 1.77 -10.79
CA ALA A 235 14.32 2.89 -9.91
C ALA A 235 13.86 2.42 -8.52
N LEU A 236 13.09 1.32 -8.47
CA LEU A 236 12.71 0.68 -7.22
C LEU A 236 13.95 0.18 -6.47
N GLN A 237 14.82 -0.61 -7.13
CA GLN A 237 16.03 -1.16 -6.51
C GLN A 237 17.01 -0.08 -6.05
N LEU A 238 17.16 1.02 -6.79
CA LEU A 238 18.00 2.14 -6.37
C LEU A 238 17.48 2.78 -5.10
N THR A 239 16.16 2.99 -5.01
CA THR A 239 15.51 3.49 -3.78
C THR A 239 15.79 2.55 -2.61
N ARG A 240 15.75 1.22 -2.83
CA ARG A 240 16.07 0.22 -1.79
C ARG A 240 17.53 0.25 -1.38
N ALA A 241 18.45 0.39 -2.32
CA ALA A 241 19.88 0.52 -2.02
C ALA A 241 20.15 1.77 -1.16
N GLN A 242 19.47 2.88 -1.45
CA GLN A 242 19.54 4.10 -0.62
C GLN A 242 18.98 3.86 0.78
N GLU A 243 17.79 3.24 0.92
CA GLU A 243 17.20 2.89 2.22
C GLU A 243 18.11 1.95 3.04
N ARG A 244 18.75 0.97 2.39
CA ARG A 244 19.75 0.07 3.02
C ARG A 244 20.97 0.84 3.50
N ALA A 245 21.56 1.68 2.65
CA ALA A 245 22.70 2.51 3.02
C ALA A 245 22.39 3.47 4.18
N GLU A 246 21.18 4.05 4.21
CA GLU A 246 20.70 4.87 5.33
C GLU A 246 20.56 4.08 6.63
N ASN A 247 20.14 2.81 6.55
CA ASN A 247 20.00 1.90 7.68
C ASN A 247 21.38 1.41 8.17
N ASP A 248 22.30 1.08 7.27
CA ASP A 248 23.65 0.61 7.58
C ASP A 248 24.52 1.69 8.25
N ALA A 249 24.22 2.97 7.96
CA ALA A 249 24.84 4.11 8.64
C ALA A 249 24.39 4.29 10.10
N GLN A 250 23.32 3.61 10.53
CA GLN A 250 22.80 3.68 11.90
C GLN A 250 23.55 2.74 12.82
N ALA A 251 23.64 3.08 14.11
CA ALA A 251 24.19 2.19 15.11
C ALA A 251 23.09 1.28 15.68
N SER A 252 23.41 0.02 15.95
CA SER A 252 22.56 -0.92 16.69
C SER A 252 23.31 -1.56 17.86
N PHE A 253 22.59 -2.32 18.68
CA PHE A 253 23.21 -3.16 19.71
C PHE A 253 23.85 -4.37 19.03
N SER A 254 25.10 -4.71 19.35
CA SER A 254 25.67 -6.00 18.92
C SER A 254 25.31 -7.06 19.96
N ILE A 255 24.75 -8.19 19.52
CA ILE A 255 24.33 -9.29 20.41
C ILE A 255 25.44 -10.33 20.46
N THR A 256 26.24 -10.30 21.53
CA THR A 256 27.32 -11.27 21.76
C THR A 256 26.79 -12.64 22.17
N ASP A 257 27.46 -13.73 21.75
CA ASP A 257 27.07 -15.13 22.05
C ASP A 257 25.62 -15.47 21.64
N ALA A 258 25.09 -14.82 20.61
CA ALA A 258 23.71 -15.02 20.17
C ALA A 258 23.43 -16.49 19.76
N SER A 259 24.39 -17.14 19.09
CA SER A 259 24.33 -18.57 18.71
C SER A 259 24.28 -19.51 19.90
N GLY A 260 25.20 -19.37 20.87
CA GLY A 260 25.23 -20.22 22.06
C GLY A 260 24.01 -20.04 22.96
N HIS A 261 23.41 -18.85 22.99
CA HIS A 261 22.13 -18.65 23.67
C HIS A 261 20.96 -19.33 22.94
N ALA A 262 20.89 -19.20 21.61
CA ALA A 262 19.82 -19.83 20.83
C ALA A 262 19.87 -21.36 20.89
N GLU A 263 21.07 -21.96 20.82
CA GLU A 263 21.26 -23.41 20.94
C GLU A 263 20.76 -23.95 22.28
N ARG A 264 21.15 -23.33 23.40
CA ARG A 264 20.66 -23.68 24.74
C ARG A 264 19.14 -23.61 24.87
N PHE A 265 18.50 -22.66 24.17
CA PHE A 265 17.04 -22.60 24.12
C PHE A 265 16.46 -23.75 23.30
N LEU A 266 17.03 -24.06 22.14
CA LEU A 266 16.51 -25.14 21.28
C LEU A 266 16.62 -26.51 21.96
N GLU A 267 17.60 -26.72 22.84
CA GLU A 267 17.75 -27.94 23.65
C GLU A 267 16.60 -28.14 24.66
N THR A 268 15.90 -27.08 25.08
CA THR A 268 14.76 -27.20 26.01
C THR A 268 13.44 -27.50 25.32
N ILE A 269 13.39 -27.44 23.98
CA ILE A 269 12.18 -27.62 23.20
C ILE A 269 11.92 -29.11 22.99
N PRO A 270 10.68 -29.60 23.22
CA PRO A 270 10.37 -31.03 23.17
C PRO A 270 10.34 -31.63 21.75
N PHE A 271 10.62 -30.83 20.72
CA PHE A 271 10.61 -31.25 19.32
C PHE A 271 11.79 -30.63 18.57
N PRO A 272 12.41 -31.36 17.62
CA PRO A 272 13.54 -30.84 16.87
C PRO A 272 13.10 -29.76 15.86
N PRO A 273 13.83 -28.65 15.73
CA PRO A 273 13.57 -27.66 14.69
C PRO A 273 13.91 -28.21 13.29
N THR A 274 13.18 -27.76 12.28
CA THR A 274 13.42 -28.11 10.86
C THR A 274 14.73 -27.48 10.36
N ASN A 275 15.28 -27.96 9.24
CA ASN A 275 16.49 -27.36 8.66
C ASN A 275 16.21 -25.94 8.18
N ALA A 276 15.02 -25.68 7.65
CA ALA A 276 14.58 -24.31 7.32
C ALA A 276 14.57 -23.37 8.54
N GLN A 277 14.06 -23.84 9.68
CA GLN A 277 14.06 -23.07 10.93
C GLN A 277 15.49 -22.81 11.43
N LYS A 278 16.37 -23.84 11.42
CA LYS A 278 17.78 -23.71 11.80
C LYS A 278 18.51 -22.68 10.93
N ARG A 279 18.32 -22.74 9.60
CA ARG A 279 18.88 -21.76 8.66
C ARG A 279 18.38 -20.34 8.95
N ALA A 280 17.07 -20.16 9.11
CA ALA A 280 16.49 -18.85 9.41
C ALA A 280 16.97 -18.27 10.75
N ILE A 281 17.13 -19.10 11.78
CA ILE A 281 17.73 -18.70 13.05
C ILE A 281 19.18 -18.28 12.83
N ALA A 282 19.99 -19.10 12.15
CA ALA A 282 21.39 -18.78 11.88
C ALA A 282 21.57 -17.46 11.11
N ASP A 283 20.75 -17.22 10.08
CA ASP A 283 20.74 -15.96 9.32
C ASP A 283 20.48 -14.75 10.23
N ILE A 284 19.48 -14.84 11.11
CA ILE A 284 19.12 -13.77 12.05
C ILE A 284 20.25 -13.51 13.05
N LEU A 285 20.84 -14.57 13.59
CA LEU A 285 21.90 -14.46 14.60
C LEU A 285 23.20 -13.93 14.01
N ALA A 286 23.51 -14.27 12.75
CA ALA A 286 24.64 -13.69 12.03
C ALA A 286 24.50 -12.16 11.90
N ASP A 287 23.30 -11.68 11.55
CA ASP A 287 23.05 -10.24 11.41
C ASP A 287 23.16 -9.49 12.74
N PHE A 288 22.82 -10.13 13.87
CA PHE A 288 22.97 -9.54 15.21
C PHE A 288 24.44 -9.27 15.58
N GLY A 289 25.39 -9.91 14.90
CA GLY A 289 26.82 -9.65 15.07
C GLY A 289 27.27 -8.31 14.48
N HIS A 290 26.50 -7.71 13.57
CA HIS A 290 26.86 -6.47 12.91
C HIS A 290 26.62 -5.22 13.77
N SER A 291 27.34 -4.13 13.46
CA SER A 291 27.19 -2.85 14.17
C SER A 291 25.99 -2.02 13.71
N HIS A 292 25.31 -2.44 12.64
CA HIS A 292 24.12 -1.79 12.07
C HIS A 292 22.84 -2.59 12.34
N PRO A 293 21.65 -1.96 12.27
CA PRO A 293 20.41 -2.64 12.60
C PRO A 293 20.04 -3.64 11.51
N MET A 294 19.97 -4.92 11.85
CA MET A 294 19.27 -5.92 11.04
C MET A 294 17.84 -5.45 10.67
N ALA A 295 17.46 -5.68 9.42
CA ALA A 295 16.10 -5.53 8.93
C ALA A 295 15.77 -6.74 8.04
N ARG A 296 14.98 -7.69 8.57
CA ARG A 296 14.72 -8.98 7.91
C ARG A 296 13.23 -9.32 7.85
N LEU A 297 12.83 -9.99 6.78
CA LEU A 297 11.53 -10.60 6.59
C LEU A 297 11.66 -12.12 6.74
N LEU A 298 11.01 -12.68 7.76
CA LEU A 298 10.82 -14.12 7.91
C LEU A 298 9.52 -14.52 7.24
N GLU A 299 9.64 -15.25 6.14
CA GLU A 299 8.51 -15.66 5.31
C GLU A 299 8.33 -17.17 5.41
N GLY A 300 7.09 -17.61 5.61
CA GLY A 300 6.76 -19.03 5.63
C GLY A 300 5.27 -19.27 5.76
N ASP A 301 4.82 -20.45 5.35
CA ASP A 301 3.42 -20.86 5.49
C ASP A 301 2.96 -20.82 6.96
N VAL A 302 1.65 -20.67 7.20
CA VAL A 302 1.07 -20.80 8.53
C VAL A 302 1.42 -22.17 9.09
N GLY A 303 1.87 -22.20 10.35
CA GLY A 303 2.31 -23.45 10.99
C GLY A 303 3.72 -23.91 10.59
N SER A 304 4.47 -23.14 9.78
CA SER A 304 5.90 -23.43 9.52
C SER A 304 6.83 -23.22 10.73
N GLY A 305 6.27 -22.78 11.87
CA GLY A 305 7.02 -22.55 13.11
C GLY A 305 7.76 -21.21 13.18
N LYS A 306 7.25 -20.16 12.51
CA LYS A 306 7.77 -18.78 12.63
C LYS A 306 7.93 -18.32 14.10
N THR A 307 6.97 -18.68 14.95
CA THR A 307 7.00 -18.35 16.38
C THR A 307 8.18 -19.00 17.11
N LEU A 308 8.63 -20.20 16.69
CA LEU A 308 9.83 -20.83 17.27
C LEU A 308 11.10 -20.03 16.92
N VAL A 309 11.23 -19.61 15.66
CA VAL A 309 12.34 -18.76 15.21
C VAL A 309 12.36 -17.43 15.99
N ALA A 310 11.19 -16.80 16.15
CA ALA A 310 11.03 -15.60 16.97
C ALA A 310 11.40 -15.84 18.45
N ALA A 311 10.99 -16.98 19.03
CA ALA A 311 11.32 -17.33 20.42
C ALA A 311 12.82 -17.55 20.63
N ALA A 312 13.49 -18.30 19.75
CA ALA A 312 14.92 -18.58 19.84
C ALA A 312 15.77 -17.31 19.73
N THR A 313 15.42 -16.44 18.79
CA THR A 313 16.13 -15.18 18.54
C THR A 313 15.84 -14.13 19.62
N ALA A 314 14.60 -14.08 20.14
CA ALA A 314 14.28 -13.28 21.32
C ALA A 314 15.05 -13.76 22.55
N TYR A 315 15.14 -15.09 22.75
CA TYR A 315 15.91 -15.69 23.85
C TYR A 315 17.41 -15.32 23.77
N ALA A 316 17.98 -15.35 22.56
CA ALA A 316 19.35 -14.91 22.33
C ALA A 316 19.58 -13.45 22.76
N VAL A 317 18.66 -12.55 22.41
CA VAL A 317 18.75 -11.13 22.76
C VAL A 317 18.59 -10.91 24.27
N VAL A 318 17.59 -11.51 24.92
CA VAL A 318 17.34 -11.26 26.36
C VAL A 318 18.44 -11.82 27.28
N ASN A 319 19.20 -12.81 26.83
CA ASN A 319 20.33 -13.34 27.60
C ASN A 319 21.65 -12.63 27.30
N ALA A 320 21.72 -11.89 26.19
CA ALA A 320 22.85 -11.01 25.93
C ALA A 320 22.86 -9.81 26.89
N ARG A 321 24.06 -9.27 27.10
CA ARG A 321 24.29 -8.16 28.03
C ARG A 321 24.39 -6.83 27.28
N PRO A 322 23.81 -5.74 27.81
CA PRO A 322 23.96 -4.44 27.20
C PRO A 322 25.43 -4.02 27.17
N PRO A 323 25.89 -3.38 26.09
CA PRO A 323 27.26 -2.92 25.96
C PRO A 323 27.61 -1.88 27.05
N LEU A 324 28.82 -1.97 27.58
CA LEU A 324 29.36 -1.06 28.57
C LEU A 324 29.65 0.27 27.88
N LYS A 325 28.86 1.30 28.23
CA LYS A 325 29.04 2.65 27.72
C LYS A 325 29.91 3.45 28.69
N LEU A 326 31.00 4.02 28.20
CA LEU A 326 31.90 4.91 28.93
C LEU A 326 31.24 6.27 29.15
N ALA A 327 31.74 7.05 30.12
CA ALA A 327 31.27 8.42 30.38
C ALA A 327 31.42 9.36 29.16
N SER A 328 32.34 9.04 28.25
CA SER A 328 32.53 9.72 26.95
C SER A 328 31.40 9.50 25.94
N GLY A 329 30.47 8.57 26.23
CA GLY A 329 29.40 8.16 25.31
C GLY A 329 29.80 7.07 24.32
N GLU A 330 31.08 6.67 24.29
CA GLU A 330 31.60 5.57 23.49
C GLU A 330 31.39 4.23 24.18
N PHE A 331 31.35 3.14 23.41
CA PHE A 331 31.34 1.80 23.99
C PHE A 331 32.76 1.40 24.39
N ALA A 332 32.92 0.91 25.61
CA ALA A 332 34.18 0.32 26.07
C ALA A 332 34.53 -0.85 25.16
N ARG A 333 35.81 -0.98 24.78
CA ARG A 333 36.30 -2.07 23.95
C ARG A 333 37.24 -2.97 24.74
N MET A 334 37.19 -4.27 24.45
CA MET A 334 38.12 -5.27 24.96
C MET A 334 39.41 -5.26 24.13
N SER A 335 40.43 -5.98 24.60
CA SER A 335 41.75 -6.06 23.95
C SER A 335 41.75 -6.67 22.55
N ASP A 336 40.71 -7.43 22.21
CA ASP A 336 40.46 -8.01 20.89
C ASP A 336 39.67 -7.09 19.94
N GLY A 337 39.33 -5.88 20.39
CA GLY A 337 38.56 -4.90 19.62
C GLY A 337 37.03 -5.04 19.70
N SER A 338 36.51 -6.07 20.39
CA SER A 338 35.08 -6.26 20.63
C SER A 338 34.54 -5.27 21.66
N VAL A 339 33.23 -5.02 21.66
CA VAL A 339 32.59 -4.14 22.65
C VAL A 339 32.46 -4.86 23.99
N ALA A 340 33.03 -4.29 25.04
CA ALA A 340 32.87 -4.78 26.40
C ALA A 340 31.42 -4.62 26.85
N ASN A 341 30.90 -5.63 27.56
CA ASN A 341 29.52 -5.63 28.05
C ASN A 341 29.42 -5.25 29.52
N ARG A 342 28.26 -4.73 29.94
CA ARG A 342 27.96 -4.52 31.36
C ARG A 342 27.92 -5.86 32.09
N LYS A 343 28.28 -5.83 33.38
CA LYS A 343 28.15 -6.98 34.28
C LYS A 343 26.69 -7.33 34.59
N SER A 344 25.74 -6.39 34.42
CA SER A 344 24.33 -6.57 34.72
C SER A 344 23.43 -5.80 33.73
N GLY A 345 22.15 -6.18 33.68
CA GLY A 345 21.15 -5.63 32.76
C GLY A 345 20.72 -6.62 31.67
N THR A 346 19.57 -6.35 31.07
CA THR A 346 18.92 -7.21 30.07
C THR A 346 18.59 -6.38 28.85
N LEU A 347 18.95 -6.86 27.66
CA LEU A 347 18.44 -6.30 26.41
C LEU A 347 16.98 -6.70 26.24
N GLN A 348 16.15 -5.75 25.79
CA GLN A 348 14.71 -5.92 25.74
C GLN A 348 14.23 -6.21 24.33
N VAL A 349 13.19 -7.05 24.24
CA VAL A 349 12.53 -7.45 23.01
C VAL A 349 11.08 -6.95 23.01
N ALA A 350 10.63 -6.36 21.90
CA ALA A 350 9.22 -6.03 21.69
C ALA A 350 8.62 -6.87 20.56
N TYR A 351 7.59 -7.64 20.86
CA TYR A 351 6.80 -8.41 19.89
C TYR A 351 5.45 -7.72 19.67
N MET A 352 5.18 -7.33 18.44
CA MET A 352 3.93 -6.68 18.09
C MET A 352 3.06 -7.58 17.22
N ALA A 353 1.84 -7.82 17.70
CA ALA A 353 0.79 -8.55 16.99
C ALA A 353 -0.29 -7.58 16.48
N PRO A 354 -1.03 -7.93 15.41
CA PRO A 354 -1.98 -7.01 14.79
C PRO A 354 -3.27 -6.82 15.63
N THR A 355 -3.63 -7.79 16.47
CA THR A 355 -4.84 -7.78 17.31
C THR A 355 -4.55 -8.18 18.75
N GLU A 356 -5.44 -7.80 19.68
CA GLU A 356 -5.28 -8.14 21.09
C GLU A 356 -5.37 -9.66 21.33
N ILE A 357 -6.19 -10.37 20.55
CA ILE A 357 -6.33 -11.82 20.62
C ILE A 357 -5.02 -12.49 20.24
N LEU A 358 -4.43 -12.11 19.11
CA LEU A 358 -3.14 -12.64 18.68
C LEU A 358 -2.03 -12.30 19.67
N ALA A 359 -1.99 -11.06 20.19
CA ALA A 359 -1.04 -10.69 21.23
C ALA A 359 -1.18 -11.60 22.47
N GLY A 360 -2.41 -11.92 22.88
CA GLY A 360 -2.68 -12.87 23.96
C GLY A 360 -2.23 -14.30 23.66
N GLN A 361 -2.48 -14.80 22.45
CA GLN A 361 -2.07 -16.13 22.00
C GLN A 361 -0.54 -16.26 21.94
N HIS A 362 0.15 -15.28 21.37
CA HIS A 362 1.61 -15.26 21.35
C HIS A 362 2.19 -15.16 22.75
N PHE A 363 1.61 -14.31 23.61
CA PHE A 363 2.04 -14.21 25.00
C PHE A 363 1.94 -15.57 25.72
N GLN A 364 0.85 -16.31 25.52
CA GLN A 364 0.70 -17.65 26.07
C GLN A 364 1.71 -18.65 25.48
N SER A 365 1.93 -18.62 24.16
CA SER A 365 2.91 -19.47 23.48
C SER A 365 4.34 -19.21 24.00
N PHE A 366 4.70 -17.95 24.21
CA PHE A 366 5.99 -17.58 24.80
C PHE A 366 6.11 -17.99 26.27
N ILE A 367 5.03 -17.96 27.06
CA ILE A 367 5.03 -18.52 28.42
C ILE A 367 5.38 -20.01 28.37
N GLU A 368 4.79 -20.76 27.45
CA GLU A 368 5.04 -22.20 27.31
C GLU A 368 6.52 -22.47 26.97
N TYR A 369 7.06 -21.75 25.96
CA TYR A 369 8.47 -21.85 25.58
C TYR A 369 9.45 -21.43 26.69
N PHE A 370 9.10 -20.43 27.50
CA PHE A 370 9.97 -19.88 28.53
C PHE A 370 9.63 -20.35 29.95
N SER A 371 8.75 -21.35 30.09
CA SER A 371 8.21 -21.79 31.37
C SER A 371 9.30 -22.22 32.38
N HIS A 372 10.37 -22.83 31.87
CA HIS A 372 11.53 -23.29 32.64
C HIS A 372 12.68 -22.29 32.70
N LEU A 373 12.51 -21.10 32.13
CA LEU A 373 13.56 -20.10 31.97
C LEU A 373 13.26 -18.86 32.83
N PRO A 374 14.28 -18.23 33.46
CA PRO A 374 14.08 -17.10 34.36
C PRO A 374 13.85 -15.79 33.61
N ILE A 375 12.82 -15.73 32.75
CA ILE A 375 12.54 -14.59 31.88
C ILE A 375 11.24 -13.90 32.28
N ASN A 376 11.32 -12.59 32.51
CA ASN A 376 10.14 -11.76 32.74
C ASN A 376 9.54 -11.34 31.39
N ILE A 377 8.33 -11.80 31.09
CA ILE A 377 7.59 -11.42 29.89
C ILE A 377 6.29 -10.69 30.27
N ALA A 378 5.86 -9.74 29.45
CA ALA A 378 4.63 -9.00 29.68
C ALA A 378 3.72 -8.93 28.46
N LEU A 379 2.42 -8.77 28.71
CA LEU A 379 1.41 -8.47 27.70
C LEU A 379 0.94 -7.03 27.89
N LEU A 380 0.95 -6.23 26.82
CA LEU A 380 0.39 -4.87 26.79
C LEU A 380 -0.56 -4.70 25.59
N THR A 381 -1.86 -4.70 25.88
CA THR A 381 -2.90 -4.33 24.90
C THR A 381 -3.60 -3.03 25.30
N GLY A 382 -4.66 -2.64 24.57
CA GLY A 382 -5.50 -1.51 24.97
C GLY A 382 -6.31 -1.81 26.23
N LYS A 383 -6.69 -3.07 26.44
CA LYS A 383 -7.56 -3.50 27.55
C LYS A 383 -6.83 -4.25 28.68
N VAL A 384 -5.81 -5.04 28.35
CA VAL A 384 -5.22 -6.02 29.25
C VAL A 384 -3.73 -5.77 29.41
N CYS A 385 -3.26 -5.84 30.66
CA CYS A 385 -1.85 -5.77 31.03
C CYS A 385 -1.55 -6.97 31.92
N LYS A 386 -0.62 -7.85 31.51
CA LYS A 386 -0.20 -9.02 32.29
C LYS A 386 1.31 -9.09 32.41
N LYS A 387 1.80 -9.71 33.49
CA LYS A 387 3.20 -10.08 33.68
C LYS A 387 3.31 -11.57 33.99
N TYR A 388 4.33 -12.21 33.43
CA TYR A 388 4.82 -13.53 33.79
C TYR A 388 6.33 -13.44 34.10
N PRO A 389 6.86 -14.20 35.08
CA PRO A 389 6.13 -14.99 36.06
C PRO A 389 5.43 -14.11 37.11
N SER A 390 4.37 -14.63 37.73
CA SER A 390 3.74 -13.99 38.89
C SER A 390 4.64 -14.05 40.12
N LYS A 391 4.56 -13.01 40.97
CA LYS A 391 5.21 -13.02 42.29
C LYS A 391 4.62 -14.09 43.23
N VAL A 392 3.33 -14.38 43.09
CA VAL A 392 2.59 -15.30 43.99
C VAL A 392 2.65 -16.75 43.48
N SER A 393 2.57 -16.95 42.17
CA SER A 393 2.59 -18.28 41.55
C SER A 393 3.49 -18.26 40.32
N ARG A 394 4.76 -18.67 40.48
CA ARG A 394 5.79 -18.52 39.44
C ARG A 394 5.40 -19.10 38.08
N GLY A 395 4.54 -20.13 38.03
CA GLY A 395 4.05 -20.73 36.78
C GLY A 395 2.84 -20.04 36.13
N LYS A 396 2.35 -18.91 36.65
CA LYS A 396 1.16 -18.23 36.12
C LYS A 396 1.42 -16.77 35.78
N ALA A 397 0.67 -16.24 34.81
CA ALA A 397 0.62 -14.81 34.53
C ALA A 397 -0.34 -14.10 35.51
N THR A 398 -0.11 -12.83 35.81
CA THR A 398 -0.97 -12.01 36.67
C THR A 398 -1.30 -10.69 36.01
N ASN A 399 -2.53 -10.19 36.21
CA ASN A 399 -2.94 -8.88 35.74
C ASN A 399 -2.22 -7.79 36.54
N ILE A 400 -1.71 -6.76 35.87
CA ILE A 400 -0.94 -5.67 36.46
C ILE A 400 -1.50 -4.35 35.95
N SER A 401 -1.43 -3.28 36.74
CA SER A 401 -1.82 -1.95 36.27
C SER A 401 -0.88 -1.47 35.16
N ARG A 402 -1.42 -0.74 34.18
CA ARG A 402 -0.64 -0.20 33.06
C ARG A 402 0.56 0.63 33.56
N THR A 403 0.32 1.51 34.53
CA THR A 403 1.37 2.36 35.12
C THR A 403 2.51 1.55 35.72
N GLN A 404 2.19 0.48 36.46
CA GLN A 404 3.22 -0.37 37.06
C GLN A 404 4.01 -1.13 35.99
N LEU A 405 3.31 -1.66 34.98
CA LEU A 405 3.97 -2.38 33.89
C LEU A 405 4.92 -1.47 33.12
N LEU A 406 4.50 -0.24 32.79
CA LEU A 406 5.34 0.72 32.06
C LEU A 406 6.61 1.09 32.84
N LYS A 407 6.52 1.29 34.16
CA LYS A 407 7.71 1.50 35.01
C LYS A 407 8.67 0.32 34.96
N TRP A 408 8.16 -0.91 35.00
CA TRP A 408 9.01 -2.10 34.90
C TRP A 408 9.68 -2.25 33.53
N VAL A 409 9.01 -1.83 32.45
CA VAL A 409 9.59 -1.81 31.11
C VAL A 409 10.68 -0.74 31.02
N GLU A 410 10.42 0.45 31.55
CA GLU A 410 11.35 1.58 31.58
C GLU A 410 12.62 1.27 32.39
N ASN A 411 12.48 0.52 33.49
CA ASN A 411 13.59 0.09 34.35
C ASN A 411 14.35 -1.15 33.83
N GLY A 412 13.91 -1.76 32.72
CA GLY A 412 14.52 -2.98 32.19
C GLY A 412 14.19 -4.27 32.96
N GLU A 413 13.20 -4.26 33.84
CA GLU A 413 12.77 -5.44 34.61
C GLU A 413 11.98 -6.45 33.75
N ILE A 414 11.34 -5.96 32.68
CA ILE A 414 10.66 -6.79 31.68
C ILE A 414 11.61 -7.04 30.50
N ALA A 415 11.97 -8.30 30.28
CA ALA A 415 12.89 -8.70 29.22
C ALA A 415 12.19 -8.73 27.85
N MET A 416 10.93 -9.17 27.81
CA MET A 416 10.15 -9.22 26.56
C MET A 416 8.74 -8.69 26.79
N ILE A 417 8.26 -7.89 25.84
CA ILE A 417 6.89 -7.40 25.84
C ILE A 417 6.17 -7.84 24.56
N VAL A 418 5.00 -8.45 24.72
CA VAL A 418 4.09 -8.80 23.64
C VAL A 418 2.93 -7.82 23.67
N GLY A 419 2.51 -7.28 22.54
CA GLY A 419 1.44 -6.29 22.53
C GLY A 419 0.94 -5.94 21.15
N THR A 420 0.00 -4.99 21.09
CA THR A 420 -0.49 -4.42 19.84
C THR A 420 0.20 -3.10 19.55
N HIS A 421 -0.39 -2.26 18.67
CA HIS A 421 0.01 -0.87 18.44
C HIS A 421 0.13 -0.03 19.72
N ALA A 422 -0.41 -0.49 20.85
CA ALA A 422 -0.18 0.09 22.17
C ALA A 422 1.31 0.23 22.54
N LEU A 423 2.20 -0.63 22.00
CA LEU A 423 3.64 -0.59 22.24
C LEU A 423 4.36 0.65 21.68
N ILE A 424 3.77 1.29 20.67
CA ILE A 424 4.36 2.44 19.96
C ILE A 424 3.83 3.78 20.51
N GLN A 425 2.98 3.74 21.53
CA GLN A 425 2.45 4.95 22.15
C GLN A 425 3.57 5.71 22.90
N LYS A 426 3.49 7.03 22.93
CA LYS A 426 4.49 7.93 23.55
C LYS A 426 4.81 7.63 25.03
N SER A 427 3.94 6.88 25.71
CA SER A 427 4.05 6.51 27.12
C SER A 427 4.91 5.27 27.37
N VAL A 428 5.28 4.50 26.33
CA VAL A 428 6.09 3.29 26.49
C VAL A 428 7.55 3.67 26.29
N ALA A 429 8.38 3.52 27.33
CA ALA A 429 9.81 3.74 27.30
C ALA A 429 10.52 2.45 27.67
N PHE A 430 11.57 2.10 26.91
CA PHE A 430 12.41 0.94 27.17
C PHE A 430 13.78 1.40 27.67
N GLN A 431 14.38 0.63 28.57
CA GLN A 431 15.76 0.86 29.00
C GLN A 431 16.74 0.54 27.87
N HIS A 432 16.61 -0.65 27.27
CA HIS A 432 17.54 -1.20 26.29
C HIS A 432 16.83 -2.01 25.20
N LEU A 433 15.92 -1.37 24.44
CA LEU A 433 15.23 -2.03 23.32
C LEU A 433 16.23 -2.38 22.21
N ALA A 434 16.53 -3.68 22.06
CA ALA A 434 17.51 -4.17 21.11
C ALA A 434 16.88 -4.86 19.90
N TYR A 435 15.68 -5.44 20.06
CA TYR A 435 15.05 -6.23 19.01
C TYR A 435 13.54 -6.05 18.98
N VAL A 436 13.01 -5.82 17.77
CA VAL A 436 11.58 -5.65 17.52
C VAL A 436 11.14 -6.71 16.52
N ILE A 437 10.14 -7.49 16.91
CA ILE A 437 9.49 -8.50 16.07
C ILE A 437 8.08 -8.01 15.77
N VAL A 438 7.68 -7.99 14.50
CA VAL A 438 6.32 -7.63 14.06
C VAL A 438 5.72 -8.82 13.34
N ASP A 439 4.61 -9.31 13.87
CA ASP A 439 3.81 -10.36 13.24
C ASP A 439 2.71 -9.75 12.37
N GLU A 440 2.52 -10.33 11.20
CA GLU A 440 1.65 -9.85 10.12
C GLU A 440 2.01 -8.45 9.59
N GLN A 441 1.40 -8.05 8.46
CA GLN A 441 1.87 -6.91 7.68
C GLN A 441 1.50 -5.54 8.27
N HIS A 442 2.41 -4.97 9.05
CA HIS A 442 2.60 -3.52 9.13
C HIS A 442 4.03 -3.15 8.75
N ARG A 443 4.18 -2.27 7.76
CA ARG A 443 5.48 -1.72 7.37
C ARG A 443 5.96 -0.76 8.46
N PHE A 444 6.97 -1.16 9.22
CA PHE A 444 7.65 -0.28 10.19
C PHE A 444 8.81 0.44 9.52
N GLY A 445 8.58 1.70 9.14
CA GLY A 445 9.67 2.54 8.63
C GLY A 445 10.73 2.80 9.70
N VAL A 446 11.97 3.13 9.29
CA VAL A 446 13.09 3.52 10.18
C VAL A 446 12.65 4.54 11.25
N ARG A 447 11.79 5.50 10.87
CA ARG A 447 11.25 6.52 11.77
C ARG A 447 10.35 5.97 12.88
N GLN A 448 9.57 4.93 12.60
CA GLN A 448 8.72 4.27 13.59
C GLN A 448 9.55 3.39 14.53
N ARG A 449 10.59 2.73 14.00
CA ARG A 449 11.56 1.97 14.80
C ARG A 449 12.35 2.88 15.75
N ALA A 450 12.85 4.01 15.25
CA ALA A 450 13.50 5.02 16.07
C ALA A 450 12.57 5.69 17.10
N ALA A 451 11.25 5.70 16.84
CA ALA A 451 10.27 6.21 17.81
C ALA A 451 10.13 5.30 19.03
N LEU A 452 10.40 3.99 18.91
CA LEU A 452 10.37 3.04 20.02
C LEU A 452 11.56 3.20 20.98
N THR A 453 12.71 3.69 20.51
CA THR A 453 13.92 3.93 21.33
C THR A 453 14.01 5.33 21.93
N ARG A 454 13.07 6.24 21.62
CA ARG A 454 13.23 7.69 21.75
C ARG A 454 13.19 8.30 23.18
N LYS A 455 13.34 7.54 24.26
CA LYS A 455 13.14 8.08 25.63
C LYS A 455 14.12 7.62 26.72
N SER A 456 15.38 7.32 26.39
CA SER A 456 16.41 6.97 27.41
C SER A 456 17.34 8.12 27.81
N THR A 457 17.00 9.37 27.55
CA THR A 457 17.76 10.54 28.01
C THR A 457 16.86 11.35 28.93
N GLN A 458 17.35 11.60 30.16
CA GLN A 458 16.67 12.35 31.22
C GLN A 458 15.80 13.48 30.65
N MET A 459 14.49 13.27 30.69
CA MET A 459 13.56 14.39 30.78
C MET A 459 13.55 14.76 32.26
N GLU A 460 14.01 15.97 32.57
CA GLU A 460 13.42 16.70 33.69
C GLU A 460 11.89 16.65 33.56
N PRO A 461 11.16 16.50 34.66
CA PRO A 461 9.80 15.96 34.66
C PRO A 461 8.85 16.79 33.79
N GLU A 462 8.15 16.12 32.86
CA GLU A 462 6.93 16.68 32.25
C GLU A 462 5.92 16.95 33.37
N PRO A 463 5.42 18.19 33.57
CA PRO A 463 4.44 18.45 34.61
C PRO A 463 3.13 17.75 34.27
N GLN A 464 2.62 16.98 35.24
CA GLN A 464 1.26 16.50 35.27
C GLN A 464 0.32 17.72 35.21
N ILE A 465 -0.72 17.63 34.39
CA ILE A 465 -1.88 18.51 34.49
C ILE A 465 -2.62 18.13 35.79
N HIS A 466 -2.09 18.58 36.92
CA HIS A 466 -2.91 19.15 37.98
C HIS A 466 -3.10 20.62 37.62
N ALA A 467 -4.26 21.17 37.97
CA ALA A 467 -4.57 22.57 37.75
C ALA A 467 -3.42 23.47 38.27
N ASP A 468 -3.04 24.43 37.41
CA ASP A 468 -2.10 25.53 37.61
C ASP A 468 -0.61 25.17 37.80
N VAL A 469 0.23 25.43 36.79
CA VAL A 469 1.10 26.62 36.64
C VAL A 469 1.91 26.50 35.31
N ASP A 470 2.05 27.64 34.62
CA ASP A 470 2.67 27.90 33.32
C ASP A 470 4.13 27.41 33.09
N GLU A 471 4.43 27.16 31.80
CA GLU A 471 5.71 27.29 31.04
C GLU A 471 6.12 26.03 30.23
N GLY A 472 6.39 26.06 28.92
CA GLY A 472 6.42 27.17 27.97
C GLY A 472 6.25 26.71 26.52
N PHE A 473 5.00 26.54 26.07
CA PHE A 473 4.67 26.68 24.65
C PHE A 473 4.65 28.18 24.35
N LEU A 474 5.57 28.68 23.53
CA LEU A 474 5.58 30.10 23.17
C LEU A 474 4.21 30.48 22.57
N TYR A 475 3.50 31.37 23.24
CA TYR A 475 2.16 31.84 22.87
C TYR A 475 1.16 30.69 22.63
N LYS A 476 1.08 29.72 23.55
CA LYS A 476 0.23 28.51 23.46
C LYS A 476 -1.22 28.82 23.12
N ASP A 477 -1.88 29.64 23.94
CA ASP A 477 -3.31 29.90 23.82
C ASP A 477 -3.63 30.64 22.52
N LEU A 478 -2.78 31.60 22.17
CA LEU A 478 -2.89 32.34 20.93
C LEU A 478 -2.68 31.44 19.69
N SER A 479 -1.73 30.49 19.76
CA SER A 479 -1.50 29.50 18.69
C SER A 479 -2.72 28.58 18.51
N TYR A 480 -3.34 28.14 19.61
CA TYR A 480 -4.57 27.34 19.56
C TYR A 480 -5.77 28.16 19.05
N ALA A 481 -5.88 29.42 19.43
CA ALA A 481 -6.92 30.31 18.95
C ALA A 481 -6.83 30.50 17.42
N ILE A 482 -5.63 30.78 16.89
CA ILE A 482 -5.38 30.91 15.45
C ILE A 482 -5.71 29.60 14.70
N ARG A 483 -5.24 28.47 15.22
CA ARG A 483 -5.55 27.14 14.68
C ARG A 483 -7.06 26.87 14.58
N ASN A 484 -7.80 27.20 15.63
CA ASN A 484 -9.23 26.99 15.68
C ASN A 484 -9.97 27.87 14.64
N CYS A 485 -9.49 29.09 14.40
CA CYS A 485 -10.00 29.93 13.31
C CYS A 485 -9.80 29.24 11.95
N ALA A 486 -8.59 28.73 11.71
CA ALA A 486 -8.26 28.05 10.45
C ALA A 486 -9.14 26.82 10.19
N PHE A 487 -9.37 25.98 11.21
CA PHE A 487 -10.29 24.84 11.07
C PHE A 487 -11.73 25.27 10.82
N THR A 488 -12.19 26.32 11.49
CA THR A 488 -13.56 26.84 11.32
C THR A 488 -13.78 27.29 9.87
N ILE A 489 -12.81 28.02 9.32
CA ILE A 489 -12.84 28.50 7.93
C ILE A 489 -12.82 27.35 6.94
N HIS A 490 -11.95 26.35 7.15
CA HIS A 490 -11.83 25.22 6.24
C HIS A 490 -13.06 24.31 6.27
N ASN A 491 -13.68 24.11 7.43
CA ASN A 491 -14.95 23.38 7.53
C ASN A 491 -16.09 24.12 6.80
N ALA A 492 -16.05 25.45 6.73
CA ALA A 492 -17.08 26.25 6.07
C ALA A 492 -16.84 26.40 4.55
N LEU A 493 -15.61 26.72 4.13
CA LEU A 493 -15.28 27.05 2.74
C LEU A 493 -14.67 25.88 1.96
N GLY A 494 -14.13 24.87 2.65
CA GLY A 494 -13.37 23.78 2.01
C GLY A 494 -12.09 24.24 1.31
N PRO A 495 -11.35 23.31 0.67
CA PRO A 495 -10.18 23.63 -0.15
C PRO A 495 -10.57 24.13 -1.55
N GLY A 496 -9.68 24.90 -2.21
CA GLY A 496 -9.80 25.26 -3.62
C GLY A 496 -10.00 26.74 -3.92
N HIS A 497 -10.09 27.59 -2.90
CA HIS A 497 -10.11 29.05 -3.07
C HIS A 497 -8.69 29.64 -3.15
N LYS A 498 -8.57 30.88 -3.65
CA LYS A 498 -7.30 31.63 -3.63
C LYS A 498 -6.93 32.01 -2.20
N GLU A 499 -5.63 32.20 -1.93
CA GLU A 499 -5.12 32.60 -0.60
C GLU A 499 -5.80 33.86 -0.07
N SER A 500 -6.07 34.84 -0.93
CA SER A 500 -6.80 36.07 -0.55
C SER A 500 -8.18 35.84 0.04
N VAL A 501 -8.88 34.76 -0.37
CA VAL A 501 -10.19 34.40 0.18
C VAL A 501 -10.03 33.87 1.60
N TYR A 502 -9.03 33.02 1.85
CA TYR A 502 -8.75 32.50 3.19
C TYR A 502 -8.20 33.59 4.12
N GLN A 503 -7.42 34.53 3.60
CA GLN A 503 -6.97 35.70 4.35
C GLN A 503 -8.16 36.53 4.83
N ASN A 504 -9.07 36.89 3.93
CA ASN A 504 -10.28 37.64 4.30
C ASN A 504 -11.18 36.88 5.28
N ALA A 505 -11.27 35.55 5.15
CA ALA A 505 -12.03 34.72 6.07
C ALA A 505 -11.36 34.62 7.46
N LEU A 506 -10.03 34.57 7.51
CA LEU A 506 -9.27 34.55 8.76
C LEU A 506 -9.36 35.88 9.50
N GLU A 507 -9.38 36.97 8.74
CA GLU A 507 -9.62 38.31 9.25
C GLU A 507 -10.97 38.43 9.96
N GLU A 508 -12.03 37.91 9.34
CA GLU A 508 -13.37 37.93 9.92
C GLU A 508 -13.47 37.06 11.19
N GLU A 509 -12.83 35.89 11.21
CA GLU A 509 -12.76 35.05 12.42
C GLU A 509 -11.97 35.71 13.55
N PHE A 510 -10.88 36.43 13.24
CA PHE A 510 -10.14 37.20 14.24
C PHE A 510 -10.99 38.32 14.84
N ARG A 511 -11.74 39.08 14.01
CA ARG A 511 -12.68 40.11 14.50
C ARG A 511 -13.77 39.51 15.38
N ARG A 512 -14.41 38.43 14.92
CA ARG A 512 -15.49 37.75 15.65
C ARG A 512 -15.04 37.23 17.02
N ARG A 513 -13.80 36.78 17.12
CA ARG A 513 -13.21 36.24 18.37
C ARG A 513 -12.42 37.28 19.16
N ASN A 514 -12.46 38.55 18.75
CA ASN A 514 -11.73 39.66 19.36
C ASN A 514 -10.21 39.41 19.50
N ILE A 515 -9.62 38.72 18.54
CA ILE A 515 -8.17 38.48 18.47
C ILE A 515 -7.54 39.67 17.76
N LYS A 516 -6.62 40.38 18.43
CA LYS A 516 -5.93 41.54 17.83
C LYS A 516 -4.96 41.08 16.74
N TYR A 517 -5.04 41.67 15.56
CA TYR A 517 -4.15 41.37 14.44
C TYR A 517 -3.79 42.66 13.70
N SER A 518 -2.64 42.62 13.01
CA SER A 518 -2.25 43.61 12.02
C SER A 518 -2.04 42.91 10.68
N ARG A 519 -2.63 43.47 9.63
CA ARG A 519 -2.44 43.03 8.24
C ARG A 519 -1.48 43.98 7.54
N GLU A 520 -0.66 43.45 6.63
CA GLU A 520 0.21 44.26 5.76
C GLU A 520 1.24 45.14 6.51
N ILE A 521 1.61 44.75 7.75
CA ILE A 521 2.65 45.43 8.50
C ILE A 521 4.04 45.13 7.92
N GLN A 522 4.84 46.17 7.70
CA GLN A 522 6.23 46.00 7.25
C GLN A 522 7.16 45.78 8.46
N ILE A 523 7.57 44.53 8.67
CA ILE A 523 8.50 44.15 9.72
C ILE A 523 9.94 44.38 9.22
N PRO A 524 10.78 45.17 9.90
CA PRO A 524 12.17 45.35 9.50
C PRO A 524 12.96 44.05 9.62
N VAL A 525 13.66 43.68 8.55
CA VAL A 525 14.63 42.57 8.58
C VAL A 525 16.00 43.15 8.87
N THR A 526 16.66 42.68 9.92
CA THR A 526 17.97 43.17 10.35
C THR A 526 19.05 42.10 10.16
N TYR A 527 20.27 42.54 9.85
CA TYR A 527 21.46 41.72 9.83
C TYR A 527 22.54 42.42 10.65
N ARG A 528 23.03 41.75 11.70
CA ARG A 528 23.98 42.32 12.67
C ARG A 528 23.54 43.70 13.22
N GLY A 529 22.25 43.86 13.49
CA GLY A 529 21.67 45.10 14.03
C GLY A 529 21.40 46.20 13.00
N LYS A 530 21.79 46.05 11.73
CA LYS A 530 21.49 47.00 10.65
C LYS A 530 20.25 46.54 9.86
N LYS A 531 19.28 47.44 9.64
CA LYS A 531 18.11 47.18 8.78
C LYS A 531 18.58 46.97 7.34
N ILE A 532 18.25 45.82 6.77
CA ILE A 532 18.62 45.42 5.39
C ILE A 532 17.42 45.26 4.46
N GLY A 533 16.20 45.21 4.99
CA GLY A 533 14.98 45.07 4.21
C GLY A 533 13.73 45.10 5.07
N VAL A 534 12.60 44.78 4.45
CA VAL A 534 11.30 44.61 5.12
C VAL A 534 10.67 43.29 4.71
N TYR A 535 10.04 42.61 5.67
CA TYR A 535 9.21 41.43 5.47
C TYR A 535 7.77 41.80 5.81
N GLN A 536 6.83 41.43 4.95
CA GLN A 536 5.42 41.72 5.11
C GLN A 536 4.67 40.39 5.20
N PRO A 537 4.32 39.92 6.42
CA PRO A 537 3.53 38.71 6.59
C PRO A 537 2.05 38.96 6.29
N ASP A 538 1.29 37.89 6.06
CA ASP A 538 -0.16 37.98 5.89
C ASP A 538 -0.83 38.56 7.14
N PHE A 539 -0.46 38.04 8.32
CA PHE A 539 -0.91 38.58 9.60
C PHE A 539 0.21 38.59 10.63
N LEU A 540 0.18 39.60 11.48
CA LEU A 540 0.87 39.62 12.75
C LEU A 540 -0.18 39.64 13.87
N VAL A 541 -0.27 38.54 14.62
CA VAL A 541 -1.30 38.36 15.65
C VAL A 541 -0.74 38.73 17.02
N GLU A 542 -1.44 39.62 17.72
CA GLU A 542 -1.09 40.24 19.00
C GLU A 542 0.35 40.77 19.11
N ASN A 543 0.97 41.17 18.00
CA ASN A 543 2.38 41.55 17.95
C ASN A 543 3.33 40.46 18.50
N LYS A 544 2.95 39.17 18.33
CA LYS A 544 3.64 38.01 18.92
C LYS A 544 3.88 36.89 17.91
N ILE A 545 2.87 36.56 17.10
CA ILE A 545 2.91 35.43 16.17
C ILE A 545 2.75 35.93 14.74
N ILE A 546 3.72 35.61 13.89
CA ILE A 546 3.60 35.78 12.45
C ILE A 546 2.72 34.66 11.90
N VAL A 547 1.72 34.96 11.09
CA VAL A 547 0.87 33.96 10.43
C VAL A 547 0.96 34.15 8.93
N GLU A 548 1.27 33.07 8.23
CA GLU A 548 1.40 33.02 6.77
C GLU A 548 0.43 31.95 6.23
N LEU A 549 -0.34 32.29 5.21
CA LEU A 549 -1.32 31.40 4.59
C LEU A 549 -0.78 30.86 3.27
N LYS A 550 -1.14 29.60 2.99
CA LYS A 550 -0.93 28.95 1.70
C LYS A 550 -2.18 28.21 1.23
N ALA A 551 -2.37 28.10 -0.08
CA ALA A 551 -3.42 27.29 -0.69
C ALA A 551 -2.82 26.23 -1.64
N LEU A 552 -1.85 25.47 -1.14
CA LEU A 552 -1.08 24.51 -1.92
C LEU A 552 -1.56 23.06 -1.72
N PRO A 553 -1.49 22.20 -2.75
CA PRO A 553 -1.80 20.77 -2.64
C PRO A 553 -0.92 20.02 -1.61
N ARG A 554 0.25 20.56 -1.28
CA ARG A 554 1.16 20.08 -0.24
C ARG A 554 2.11 21.20 0.18
N LEU A 555 2.40 21.32 1.48
CA LEU A 555 3.48 22.17 1.99
C LEU A 555 4.83 21.48 1.78
N GLY A 556 5.78 22.17 1.14
CA GLY A 556 7.15 21.71 0.95
C GLY A 556 8.10 22.13 2.08
N ALA A 557 9.37 21.79 1.93
CA ALA A 557 10.42 22.26 2.82
C ALA A 557 10.84 23.73 2.53
N GLY A 558 10.56 24.22 1.31
CA GLY A 558 10.92 25.57 0.87
C GLY A 558 10.17 26.65 1.64
N GLU A 559 8.85 26.50 1.80
CA GLU A 559 8.00 27.48 2.49
C GLU A 559 8.37 27.61 3.98
N LYS A 560 8.70 26.49 4.64
CA LYS A 560 9.17 26.48 6.03
C LYS A 560 10.53 27.16 6.17
N LYS A 561 11.47 26.86 5.26
CA LYS A 561 12.83 27.43 5.27
C LYS A 561 12.79 28.94 5.04
N GLN A 562 11.93 29.41 4.14
CA GLN A 562 11.70 30.82 3.90
C GLN A 562 11.19 31.52 5.17
N LEU A 563 10.14 30.99 5.80
CA LEU A 563 9.54 31.57 7.00
C LEU A 563 10.53 31.59 8.20
N TRP A 564 11.35 30.54 8.34
CA TRP A 564 12.40 30.49 9.36
C TRP A 564 13.52 31.51 9.13
N ASN A 565 13.93 31.73 7.88
CA ASN A 565 14.92 32.75 7.53
C ASN A 565 14.39 34.17 7.83
N TYR A 566 13.09 34.42 7.63
CA TYR A 566 12.49 35.68 8.05
C TYR A 566 12.47 35.83 9.57
N LEU A 567 12.09 34.79 10.32
CA LEU A 567 12.16 34.84 11.78
C LEU A 567 13.57 35.20 12.28
N LYS A 568 14.62 34.61 11.70
CA LYS A 568 16.03 34.93 12.05
C LYS A 568 16.38 36.42 11.94
N GLY A 569 15.75 37.14 11.02
CA GLY A 569 16.01 38.56 10.77
C GLY A 569 15.02 39.51 11.45
N THR A 570 14.05 39.00 12.21
CA THR A 570 13.02 39.81 12.88
C THR A 570 13.05 39.58 14.39
N ASP A 571 12.35 40.42 15.16
CA ASP A 571 12.28 40.29 16.63
C ASP A 571 11.27 39.22 17.10
N TYR A 572 10.59 38.55 16.16
CA TYR A 572 9.58 37.55 16.46
C TYR A 572 10.19 36.15 16.58
N LYS A 573 9.67 35.38 17.54
CA LYS A 573 10.19 34.05 17.89
C LYS A 573 9.33 32.89 17.38
N LEU A 574 8.11 33.15 16.91
CA LEU A 574 7.18 32.13 16.41
C LEU A 574 6.46 32.62 15.15
N ALA A 575 6.42 31.77 14.15
CA ALA A 575 5.54 31.90 13.00
C ALA A 575 4.68 30.63 12.81
N MET A 576 3.47 30.81 12.29
CA MET A 576 2.53 29.75 11.94
C MET A 576 2.27 29.78 10.44
N LEU A 577 2.50 28.65 9.77
CA LEU A 577 2.19 28.45 8.37
C LEU A 577 0.91 27.60 8.25
N LEU A 578 -0.16 28.20 7.74
CA LEU A 578 -1.47 27.58 7.60
C LEU A 578 -1.74 27.26 6.14
N ASN A 579 -1.96 25.99 5.80
CA ASN A 579 -2.27 25.59 4.43
C ASN A 579 -3.68 25.01 4.27
N PHE A 580 -4.47 25.68 3.42
CA PHE A 580 -5.85 25.37 3.10
C PHE A 580 -6.02 24.55 1.81
N GLY A 581 -4.95 24.32 1.04
CA GLY A 581 -5.03 23.64 -0.26
C GLY A 581 -5.19 22.12 -0.20
N THR A 582 -5.31 21.54 1.01
CA THR A 582 -5.44 20.10 1.25
C THR A 582 -6.83 19.74 1.80
N PRO A 583 -7.26 18.46 1.76
CA PRO A 583 -8.56 18.03 2.29
C PRO A 583 -8.78 18.29 3.79
N LYS A 584 -7.74 18.65 4.54
CA LYS A 584 -7.79 19.11 5.94
C LYS A 584 -6.75 20.23 6.08
N VAL A 585 -7.03 21.28 6.85
CA VAL A 585 -6.00 22.30 7.15
C VAL A 585 -4.75 21.63 7.72
N THR A 586 -3.61 21.88 7.09
CA THR A 586 -2.31 21.52 7.65
C THR A 586 -1.68 22.76 8.24
N GLU A 587 -1.25 22.68 9.49
CA GLU A 587 -0.55 23.76 10.18
C GLU A 587 0.88 23.36 10.51
N GLU A 588 1.79 24.31 10.47
CA GLU A 588 3.19 24.14 10.85
C GLU A 588 3.63 25.31 11.72
N ARG A 589 4.22 25.01 12.88
CA ARG A 589 4.75 26.01 13.81
C ARG A 589 6.27 26.09 13.64
N VAL A 590 6.75 27.24 13.22
CA VAL A 590 8.17 27.52 13.04
C VAL A 590 8.63 28.38 14.22
N VAL A 591 9.46 27.82 15.09
CA VAL A 591 9.98 28.51 16.29
C VAL A 591 11.45 28.85 16.06
N LEU A 592 11.81 30.11 16.30
CA LEU A 592 13.20 30.56 16.37
C LEU A 592 13.71 30.38 17.79
N ASP A 593 14.26 29.21 18.07
CA ASP A 593 14.93 28.91 19.32
C ASP A 593 16.44 29.15 19.15
N LYS A 594 16.99 30.13 19.89
CA LYS A 594 18.43 30.45 19.89
C LYS A 594 19.28 29.28 20.42
N VAL A 595 18.67 28.25 21.02
CA VAL A 595 19.34 27.04 21.54
C VAL A 595 19.31 25.87 20.53
N ARG A 596 18.63 25.99 19.37
CA ARG A 596 18.48 24.90 18.38
C ARG A 596 18.92 25.28 16.97
N GLY A 597 20.01 26.03 16.87
CA GLY A 597 20.56 26.52 15.60
C GLY A 597 21.30 25.50 14.73
N HIS A 598 21.46 24.23 15.12
CA HIS A 598 22.42 23.32 14.46
C HIS A 598 21.89 22.06 13.77
N ASP A 599 20.59 21.73 13.85
CA ASP A 599 20.07 20.42 13.37
C ASP A 599 19.12 20.46 12.17
N TYR A 600 18.79 21.63 11.60
CA TYR A 600 17.82 21.73 10.50
C TYR A 600 18.42 21.92 9.09
N LEU A 601 19.75 22.01 8.95
CA LEU A 601 20.43 22.30 7.67
C LEU A 601 21.55 21.32 7.26
N ARG A 602 21.60 20.11 7.83
CA ARG A 602 22.55 19.08 7.36
C ARG A 602 21.84 17.90 6.69
N SER A 603 21.25 18.17 5.53
CA SER A 603 21.38 17.27 4.39
C SER A 603 21.72 18.12 3.18
N SER A 604 22.72 17.69 2.42
CA SER A 604 23.24 18.28 1.17
C SER A 604 23.84 19.70 1.26
N ALA A 605 25.10 19.76 1.71
CA ALA A 605 26.22 20.46 1.05
C ALA A 605 27.42 20.49 2.01
N ASP A 606 28.60 20.19 1.47
CA ASP A 606 29.93 20.48 1.99
C ASP A 606 30.45 19.61 3.14
N ALA A 607 31.02 18.46 2.71
CA ALA A 607 32.17 17.88 3.37
C ALA A 607 33.41 18.65 2.91
N GLU A 608 33.90 19.58 3.73
CA GLU A 608 35.31 20.00 3.80
C GLU A 608 35.46 21.02 4.96
N GLY A 609 36.52 20.87 5.76
CA GLY A 609 36.87 21.80 6.85
C GLY A 609 36.62 21.24 8.26
N GLY A 610 37.70 20.79 8.90
CA GLY A 610 37.68 20.23 10.24
C GLY A 610 37.49 21.25 11.37
N HIS A 611 36.69 20.86 12.36
CA HIS A 611 36.91 21.10 13.80
C HIS A 611 36.07 20.07 14.59
N PRO A 612 36.56 19.58 15.75
CA PRO A 612 36.03 18.39 16.40
C PRO A 612 34.69 18.68 17.08
N ARG A 613 33.63 17.98 16.67
CA ARG A 613 32.31 18.06 17.31
C ARG A 613 32.32 17.26 18.61
N GLN A 614 31.92 17.90 19.71
CA GLN A 614 31.41 17.20 20.89
C GLN A 614 30.26 16.26 20.46
N SER A 615 30.34 15.01 20.90
CA SER A 615 29.56 13.87 20.46
C SER A 615 28.07 14.01 20.78
N ALA A 616 27.26 14.21 19.73
CA ALA A 616 25.83 13.92 19.79
C ALA A 616 25.65 12.44 20.15
N GLN A 617 24.95 12.16 21.25
CA GLN A 617 24.64 10.79 21.69
C GLN A 617 23.94 10.02 20.55
N LYS A 618 24.66 9.14 19.84
CA LYS A 618 24.08 8.20 18.88
C LYS A 618 23.12 7.26 19.63
N MET A 619 21.82 7.44 19.41
CA MET A 619 20.78 6.48 19.82
C MET A 619 20.93 5.22 18.97
N SER A 620 20.93 4.04 19.60
CA SER A 620 20.91 2.76 18.88
C SER A 620 19.51 2.49 18.34
N ILE A 621 19.42 2.04 17.09
CA ILE A 621 18.17 1.58 16.47
C ILE A 621 18.07 0.07 16.73
N PRO A 622 16.92 -0.45 17.19
CA PRO A 622 16.76 -1.88 17.41
C PRO A 622 16.79 -2.66 16.10
N HIS A 623 17.32 -3.88 16.17
CA HIS A 623 17.15 -4.88 15.12
C HIS A 623 15.65 -5.14 14.85
N PHE A 624 15.33 -5.50 13.61
CA PHE A 624 13.95 -5.63 13.18
C PHE A 624 13.71 -6.93 12.41
N LEU A 625 12.74 -7.71 12.89
CA LEU A 625 12.20 -8.86 12.19
C LEU A 625 10.72 -8.64 11.88
N SER A 626 10.36 -8.68 10.61
CA SER A 626 8.97 -8.78 10.17
C SER A 626 8.66 -10.23 9.85
N MET A 627 7.48 -10.72 10.23
CA MET A 627 7.03 -12.06 9.91
C MET A 627 5.78 -12.02 9.03
N THR A 628 5.69 -12.89 8.03
CA THR A 628 4.49 -13.02 7.20
C THR A 628 4.10 -14.47 6.98
N ALA A 629 2.79 -14.72 7.02
CA ALA A 629 2.18 -16.02 6.80
C ALA A 629 1.94 -16.35 5.32
N THR A 630 1.92 -15.34 4.44
CA THR A 630 1.69 -15.54 3.00
C THR A 630 3.03 -15.62 2.28
N PRO A 631 3.38 -16.77 1.69
CA PRO A 631 4.53 -16.82 0.82
C PRO A 631 4.27 -15.92 -0.40
N ILE A 632 5.08 -14.88 -0.55
CA ILE A 632 5.04 -13.93 -1.64
C ILE A 632 6.10 -14.38 -2.64
N PRO A 633 5.81 -14.49 -3.95
CA PRO A 633 6.83 -14.86 -4.93
C PRO A 633 8.09 -14.03 -4.73
N ARG A 634 9.26 -14.68 -4.67
CA ARG A 634 10.53 -14.04 -4.30
C ARG A 634 10.82 -12.76 -5.10
N THR A 635 10.46 -12.75 -6.38
CA THR A 635 10.60 -11.58 -7.26
C THR A 635 9.74 -10.40 -6.81
N LEU A 636 8.52 -10.67 -6.33
CA LEU A 636 7.62 -9.67 -5.79
C LEU A 636 8.07 -9.22 -4.38
N SER A 637 8.56 -10.14 -3.53
CA SER A 637 9.02 -9.78 -2.19
C SER A 637 10.28 -8.91 -2.23
N LEU A 638 11.23 -9.19 -3.12
CA LEU A 638 12.41 -8.33 -3.35
C LEU A 638 12.06 -6.94 -3.90
N THR A 639 10.89 -6.80 -4.53
CA THR A 639 10.41 -5.51 -5.07
C THR A 639 9.64 -4.72 -4.01
N ILE A 640 8.76 -5.40 -3.26
CA ILE A 640 7.88 -4.78 -2.25
C ILE A 640 8.63 -4.52 -0.93
N TYR A 641 9.41 -5.49 -0.48
CA TYR A 641 10.14 -5.49 0.80
C TYR A 641 11.66 -5.43 0.57
N GLY A 642 12.13 -4.90 -0.55
CA GLY A 642 13.56 -4.91 -0.90
C GLY A 642 14.50 -4.20 0.10
N ASP A 643 13.96 -3.44 1.05
CA ASP A 643 14.69 -2.90 2.21
C ASP A 643 14.97 -3.94 3.31
N LEU A 644 14.32 -5.10 3.25
CA LEU A 644 14.48 -6.23 4.16
C LEU A 644 15.23 -7.37 3.46
N ASP A 645 16.15 -7.99 4.16
CA ASP A 645 16.68 -9.29 3.74
C ASP A 645 15.66 -10.40 4.04
N ILE A 646 15.68 -11.49 3.28
CA ILE A 646 14.61 -12.50 3.32
C ILE A 646 15.17 -13.82 3.86
N SER A 647 14.54 -14.36 4.90
CA SER A 647 14.73 -15.75 5.34
C SER A 647 13.45 -16.53 5.10
N LEU A 648 13.57 -17.64 4.35
CA LEU A 648 12.45 -18.48 3.93
C LEU A 648 12.33 -19.72 4.80
N LEU A 649 11.12 -20.01 5.27
CA LEU A 649 10.74 -21.29 5.87
C LEU A 649 9.97 -22.12 4.83
N ASP A 650 10.75 -22.84 4.01
CA ASP A 650 10.29 -23.71 2.92
C ASP A 650 9.91 -25.14 3.37
N GLU A 651 10.23 -25.49 4.61
CA GLU A 651 9.90 -26.79 5.22
C GLU A 651 8.79 -26.66 6.27
N LEU A 652 7.93 -27.67 6.33
CA LEU A 652 6.90 -27.78 7.35
C LEU A 652 7.34 -28.74 8.46
N PRO A 653 6.98 -28.49 9.74
CA PRO A 653 7.29 -29.40 10.83
C PRO A 653 6.74 -30.82 10.62
N PRO A 654 7.48 -31.86 11.03
CA PRO A 654 7.03 -33.25 10.94
C PRO A 654 5.78 -33.48 11.80
N GLY A 655 4.88 -34.36 11.35
CA GLY A 655 3.61 -34.66 12.04
C GLY A 655 2.44 -33.73 11.70
N ARG A 656 2.62 -32.78 10.77
CA ARG A 656 1.54 -31.89 10.31
C ARG A 656 0.50 -32.67 9.49
N VAL A 657 -0.76 -32.61 9.91
CA VAL A 657 -1.89 -33.18 9.17
C VAL A 657 -2.34 -32.20 8.08
N THR A 658 -2.45 -32.67 6.84
CA THR A 658 -2.88 -31.85 5.71
C THR A 658 -4.39 -31.59 5.76
N VAL A 659 -4.80 -30.35 5.43
CA VAL A 659 -6.22 -30.00 5.32
C VAL A 659 -6.76 -30.54 4.00
N ARG A 660 -7.76 -31.41 4.07
CA ARG A 660 -8.43 -31.97 2.90
C ARG A 660 -9.28 -30.86 2.26
N THR A 661 -8.96 -30.47 1.03
CA THR A 661 -9.65 -29.38 0.33
C THR A 661 -10.54 -29.94 -0.78
N ALA A 662 -11.80 -29.52 -0.84
CA ALA A 662 -12.74 -29.90 -1.89
C ALA A 662 -13.48 -28.68 -2.44
N ILE A 663 -13.68 -28.64 -3.76
CA ILE A 663 -14.51 -27.64 -4.43
C ILE A 663 -15.92 -28.21 -4.57
N VAL A 664 -16.93 -27.48 -4.11
CA VAL A 664 -18.33 -27.92 -4.08
C VAL A 664 -19.16 -27.08 -5.04
N LYS A 665 -19.95 -27.73 -5.90
CA LYS A 665 -20.88 -27.02 -6.80
C LYS A 665 -22.14 -26.57 -6.06
N SER A 666 -22.88 -25.63 -6.64
CA SER A 666 -24.17 -25.17 -6.07
C SER A 666 -25.16 -26.30 -5.81
N SER A 667 -25.17 -27.35 -6.65
CA SER A 667 -26.04 -28.52 -6.52
C SER A 667 -25.63 -29.49 -5.40
N GLU A 668 -24.38 -29.42 -4.94
CA GLU A 668 -23.80 -30.33 -3.95
C GLU A 668 -23.72 -29.68 -2.56
N ARG A 669 -24.42 -28.55 -2.38
CA ARG A 669 -24.36 -27.72 -1.16
C ARG A 669 -24.76 -28.49 0.09
N ASP A 670 -25.75 -29.37 -0.03
CA ASP A 670 -26.26 -30.15 1.09
C ASP A 670 -25.23 -31.17 1.60
N ILE A 671 -24.37 -31.67 0.71
CA ILE A 671 -23.25 -32.57 1.08
C ILE A 671 -22.26 -31.83 1.98
N ALA A 672 -21.92 -30.58 1.65
CA ALA A 672 -21.03 -29.77 2.48
C ALA A 672 -21.67 -29.44 3.83
N TYR A 673 -22.97 -29.17 3.88
CA TYR A 673 -23.68 -28.93 5.14
C TYR A 673 -23.78 -30.16 6.02
N GLU A 674 -23.98 -31.34 5.44
CA GLU A 674 -23.98 -32.58 6.19
C GLU A 674 -22.59 -32.92 6.75
N ALA A 675 -21.53 -32.61 5.99
CA ALA A 675 -20.16 -32.71 6.49
C ALA A 675 -19.91 -31.76 7.68
N VAL A 676 -20.41 -30.52 7.61
CA VAL A 676 -20.35 -29.58 8.74
C VAL A 676 -21.14 -30.11 9.94
N ARG A 677 -22.39 -30.55 9.75
CA ARG A 677 -23.24 -31.10 10.82
C ARG A 677 -22.57 -32.27 11.54
N ARG A 678 -21.92 -33.17 10.80
CA ARG A 678 -21.19 -34.31 11.38
C ARG A 678 -20.07 -33.86 12.31
N GLU A 679 -19.24 -32.90 11.91
CA GLU A 679 -18.17 -32.37 12.77
C GLU A 679 -18.75 -31.67 14.01
N LEU A 680 -19.79 -30.85 13.83
CA LEU A 680 -20.45 -30.15 14.93
C LEU A 680 -21.09 -31.11 15.94
N SER A 681 -21.68 -32.23 15.47
CA SER A 681 -22.26 -33.27 16.34
C SER A 681 -21.22 -33.98 17.23
N GLN A 682 -19.94 -33.94 16.84
CA GLN A 682 -18.82 -34.44 17.62
C GLN A 682 -18.27 -33.39 18.61
N GLY A 683 -18.98 -32.27 18.79
CA GLY A 683 -18.54 -31.17 19.64
C GLY A 683 -17.46 -30.28 19.02
N ARG A 684 -17.20 -30.39 17.71
CA ARG A 684 -16.28 -29.51 16.98
C ARG A 684 -16.96 -28.22 16.57
N GLN A 685 -16.18 -27.29 16.03
CA GLN A 685 -16.64 -25.98 15.57
C GLN A 685 -16.37 -25.76 14.09
N ALA A 686 -17.12 -24.84 13.47
CA ALA A 686 -17.08 -24.58 12.04
C ALA A 686 -16.95 -23.08 11.70
N TYR A 687 -16.15 -22.77 10.68
CA TYR A 687 -16.10 -21.45 10.06
C TYR A 687 -16.93 -21.43 8.78
N ILE A 688 -17.71 -20.36 8.56
CA ILE A 688 -18.42 -20.11 7.31
C ILE A 688 -18.07 -18.72 6.80
N ILE A 689 -17.32 -18.64 5.70
CA ILE A 689 -16.74 -17.40 5.19
C ILE A 689 -17.56 -16.87 4.01
N CYS A 690 -17.97 -15.61 4.08
CA CYS A 690 -18.74 -14.91 3.06
C CYS A 690 -17.95 -13.71 2.49
N PRO A 691 -18.09 -13.39 1.19
CA PRO A 691 -17.26 -12.38 0.53
C PRO A 691 -17.71 -10.93 0.82
N ARG A 692 -18.90 -10.72 1.41
CA ARG A 692 -19.49 -9.39 1.62
C ARG A 692 -20.23 -9.23 2.95
N ILE A 693 -20.31 -7.98 3.41
CA ILE A 693 -20.92 -7.58 4.69
C ILE A 693 -22.41 -7.26 4.53
N GLU A 694 -22.84 -6.66 3.41
CA GLU A 694 -24.21 -6.17 3.16
C GLU A 694 -24.76 -6.58 1.79
N GLU A 695 -26.08 -6.52 1.63
CA GLU A 695 -26.76 -6.78 0.35
C GLU A 695 -26.41 -5.71 -0.69
N PRO A 696 -26.39 -6.06 -1.99
CA PRO A 696 -26.17 -5.09 -3.04
C PRO A 696 -27.31 -4.05 -3.07
N ASP A 697 -26.93 -2.77 -3.10
CA ASP A 697 -27.85 -1.65 -3.34
C ASP A 697 -28.63 -1.90 -4.66
N PRO A 698 -29.97 -1.95 -4.63
CA PRO A 698 -30.80 -2.21 -5.82
C PRO A 698 -30.55 -1.24 -6.98
N THR A 699 -29.99 -0.07 -6.70
CA THR A 699 -29.73 0.97 -7.70
C THR A 699 -28.43 0.77 -8.49
N LYS A 700 -27.56 -0.18 -8.10
CA LYS A 700 -26.28 -0.45 -8.78
C LYS A 700 -26.40 -1.65 -9.72
N TRP A 701 -26.56 -1.37 -11.02
CA TRP A 701 -26.74 -2.34 -12.12
C TRP A 701 -25.69 -3.48 -12.21
N ASN A 702 -24.50 -3.32 -11.63
CA ASN A 702 -23.41 -4.33 -11.68
C ASN A 702 -23.28 -5.20 -10.42
N ALA A 703 -24.22 -5.12 -9.48
CA ALA A 703 -24.10 -5.82 -8.21
C ALA A 703 -24.66 -7.27 -8.30
N LEU A 704 -23.84 -8.18 -8.84
CA LEU A 704 -24.10 -9.63 -8.83
C LEU A 704 -24.47 -10.11 -7.41
N GLN A 705 -25.56 -10.86 -7.30
CA GLN A 705 -26.11 -11.48 -6.08
C GLN A 705 -25.04 -12.28 -5.31
N ALA A 706 -24.42 -11.64 -4.33
CA ALA A 706 -23.62 -12.31 -3.30
C ALA A 706 -24.32 -12.08 -1.97
N LYS A 707 -24.60 -13.16 -1.22
CA LYS A 707 -25.26 -13.08 0.08
C LYS A 707 -24.32 -12.41 1.09
N SER A 708 -24.87 -11.53 1.90
CA SER A 708 -24.14 -10.87 2.97
C SER A 708 -23.91 -11.83 4.14
N ALA A 709 -22.80 -11.68 4.89
CA ALA A 709 -22.53 -12.51 6.07
C ALA A 709 -23.69 -12.47 7.09
N LYS A 710 -24.35 -11.30 7.24
CA LYS A 710 -25.50 -11.13 8.13
C LYS A 710 -26.74 -11.88 7.64
N ALA A 711 -27.06 -11.78 6.35
CA ALA A 711 -28.19 -12.50 5.76
C ALA A 711 -27.94 -14.02 5.79
N GLU A 712 -26.72 -14.45 5.49
CA GLU A 712 -26.37 -15.86 5.50
C GLU A 712 -26.38 -16.44 6.91
N ALA A 713 -25.89 -15.73 7.93
CA ALA A 713 -26.00 -16.16 9.33
C ALA A 713 -27.46 -16.35 9.77
N LYS A 714 -28.34 -15.39 9.43
CA LYS A 714 -29.77 -15.48 9.75
C LYS A 714 -30.43 -16.67 9.03
N ARG A 715 -30.09 -16.86 7.76
CA ARG A 715 -30.60 -17.97 6.94
C ARG A 715 -30.14 -19.31 7.48
N LEU A 716 -28.85 -19.47 7.76
CA LEU A 716 -28.28 -20.70 8.33
C LEU A 716 -28.93 -21.03 9.66
N LYS A 717 -29.13 -20.05 10.55
CA LYS A 717 -29.78 -20.28 11.85
C LYS A 717 -31.26 -20.70 11.70
N LYS A 718 -31.95 -20.21 10.67
CA LYS A 718 -33.38 -20.50 10.46
C LYS A 718 -33.62 -21.81 9.68
N GLU A 719 -32.82 -22.07 8.65
CA GLU A 719 -33.13 -23.07 7.62
C GLU A 719 -32.20 -24.28 7.63
N VAL A 720 -30.98 -24.18 8.16
CA VAL A 720 -29.94 -25.22 7.96
C VAL A 720 -29.39 -25.77 9.28
N PHE A 721 -28.95 -24.90 10.19
CA PHE A 721 -28.29 -25.25 11.44
C PHE A 721 -29.07 -24.65 12.62
N HIS A 722 -30.37 -24.98 12.72
CA HIS A 722 -31.22 -24.45 13.79
C HIS A 722 -30.79 -24.97 15.18
N GLU A 723 -30.19 -26.16 15.20
CA GLU A 723 -29.69 -26.90 16.35
C GLU A 723 -28.39 -26.35 16.94
N PHE A 724 -27.61 -25.54 16.21
CA PHE A 724 -26.31 -25.01 16.66
C PHE A 724 -26.35 -23.50 16.94
N THR A 725 -25.52 -22.99 17.84
CA THR A 725 -25.37 -21.54 18.04
C THR A 725 -24.45 -20.94 16.98
N ILE A 726 -24.91 -19.85 16.36
CA ILE A 726 -24.21 -19.17 15.26
C ILE A 726 -23.76 -17.78 15.72
N GLY A 727 -22.45 -17.55 15.70
CA GLY A 727 -21.82 -16.24 15.85
C GLY A 727 -21.66 -15.53 14.50
N LEU A 728 -21.52 -14.20 14.55
CA LEU A 728 -21.28 -13.34 13.39
C LEU A 728 -20.01 -12.52 13.60
N LEU A 729 -19.15 -12.44 12.58
CA LEU A 729 -17.97 -11.57 12.59
C LEU A 729 -17.75 -10.87 11.23
N HIS A 730 -17.81 -9.55 11.19
CA HIS A 730 -17.58 -8.80 9.96
C HIS A 730 -16.79 -7.50 10.16
N GLY A 731 -16.22 -6.97 9.08
CA GLY A 731 -15.32 -5.83 9.12
C GLY A 731 -15.91 -4.55 9.72
N ALA A 732 -17.21 -4.32 9.51
CA ALA A 732 -17.92 -3.15 10.04
C ALA A 732 -18.25 -3.20 11.55
N MET A 733 -18.02 -4.32 12.24
CA MET A 733 -18.23 -4.42 13.69
C MET A 733 -17.21 -3.58 14.47
N LYS A 734 -17.61 -3.06 15.63
CA LYS A 734 -16.67 -2.35 16.52
C LYS A 734 -15.60 -3.33 17.05
N PRO A 735 -14.37 -2.88 17.35
CA PRO A 735 -13.31 -3.76 17.85
C PRO A 735 -13.74 -4.62 19.05
N LYS A 736 -14.45 -4.02 20.02
CA LYS A 736 -14.99 -4.75 21.19
C LYS A 736 -15.95 -5.88 20.78
N GLU A 737 -16.86 -5.63 19.86
CA GLU A 737 -17.82 -6.64 19.39
C GLU A 737 -17.15 -7.80 18.65
N LYS A 738 -16.07 -7.52 17.89
CA LYS A 738 -15.26 -8.56 17.24
C LYS A 738 -14.55 -9.42 18.26
N ASP A 739 -13.92 -8.81 19.26
CA ASP A 739 -13.26 -9.53 20.35
C ASP A 739 -14.27 -10.42 21.09
N ASP A 740 -15.44 -9.89 21.44
CA ASP A 740 -16.49 -10.62 22.16
C ASP A 740 -17.08 -11.77 21.30
N ALA A 741 -17.22 -11.59 19.99
CA ALA A 741 -17.66 -12.66 19.09
C ALA A 741 -16.60 -13.78 18.98
N MET A 742 -15.33 -13.42 18.90
CA MET A 742 -14.24 -14.39 18.86
C MET A 742 -14.05 -15.11 20.19
N ASN A 743 -14.17 -14.42 21.32
CA ASN A 743 -14.06 -15.04 22.64
C ASN A 743 -15.15 -16.10 22.85
N ARG A 744 -16.39 -15.81 22.48
CA ARG A 744 -17.50 -16.77 22.51
C ARG A 744 -17.29 -17.97 21.60
N PHE A 745 -16.64 -17.74 20.45
CA PHE A 745 -16.27 -18.83 19.56
C PHE A 745 -15.13 -19.65 20.18
N ALA A 746 -14.06 -19.03 20.65
CA ALA A 746 -12.94 -19.74 21.29
C ALA A 746 -13.35 -20.50 22.57
N SER A 747 -14.34 -20.02 23.34
CA SER A 747 -14.88 -20.71 24.52
C SER A 747 -15.84 -21.86 24.21
N GLY A 748 -16.26 -22.00 22.95
CA GLY A 748 -17.24 -23.02 22.52
C GLY A 748 -18.71 -22.61 22.71
N GLU A 749 -19.00 -21.40 23.21
CA GLU A 749 -20.36 -20.87 23.33
C GLU A 749 -21.08 -20.74 21.97
N THR A 750 -20.32 -20.43 20.91
CA THR A 750 -20.78 -20.48 19.52
C THR A 750 -20.12 -21.63 18.78
N GLN A 751 -20.91 -22.53 18.17
CA GLN A 751 -20.36 -23.66 17.41
C GLN A 751 -20.04 -23.30 15.95
N ILE A 752 -20.73 -22.33 15.38
CA ILE A 752 -20.50 -21.85 14.01
C ILE A 752 -20.14 -20.37 14.05
N LEU A 753 -19.05 -19.97 13.39
CA LEU A 753 -18.73 -18.57 13.16
C LEU A 753 -18.92 -18.20 11.69
N VAL A 754 -19.97 -17.41 11.40
CA VAL A 754 -20.18 -16.85 10.07
C VAL A 754 -19.43 -15.54 9.98
N ALA A 755 -18.52 -15.41 9.01
CA ALA A 755 -17.67 -14.25 8.95
C ALA A 755 -17.29 -13.79 7.54
N THR A 756 -16.76 -12.57 7.44
CA THR A 756 -16.07 -12.11 6.21
C THR A 756 -14.57 -12.38 6.28
N SER A 757 -13.80 -11.91 5.30
CA SER A 757 -12.31 -11.98 5.26
C SER A 757 -11.59 -11.43 6.49
N VAL A 758 -12.29 -10.88 7.48
CA VAL A 758 -11.69 -10.37 8.73
C VAL A 758 -11.21 -11.50 9.64
N VAL A 759 -11.69 -12.74 9.44
CA VAL A 759 -11.17 -13.94 10.14
C VAL A 759 -9.74 -14.28 9.72
N GLU A 760 -9.25 -13.77 8.57
CA GLU A 760 -7.87 -13.96 8.09
C GLU A 760 -6.80 -13.61 9.15
N VAL A 761 -7.14 -12.79 10.14
CA VAL A 761 -6.22 -12.33 11.18
C VAL A 761 -6.05 -13.38 12.29
N GLY A 762 -5.41 -14.49 11.93
CA GLY A 762 -4.55 -15.33 12.77
C GLY A 762 -5.12 -16.01 14.02
N VAL A 763 -6.43 -15.92 14.31
CA VAL A 763 -6.98 -16.62 15.48
C VAL A 763 -7.18 -18.10 15.15
N ASN A 764 -6.22 -18.92 15.56
CA ASN A 764 -6.38 -20.36 15.58
C ASN A 764 -7.30 -20.76 16.74
N VAL A 765 -8.46 -21.33 16.44
CA VAL A 765 -9.33 -21.99 17.43
C VAL A 765 -9.14 -23.48 17.26
N PRO A 766 -8.42 -24.16 18.16
CA PRO A 766 -8.05 -25.56 17.94
C PRO A 766 -9.26 -26.46 17.73
N ASN A 767 -10.41 -26.21 18.38
CA ASN A 767 -11.58 -27.06 18.22
C ASN A 767 -12.35 -26.84 16.89
N ALA A 768 -11.95 -25.88 16.05
CA ALA A 768 -12.54 -25.65 14.74
C ALA A 768 -11.88 -26.54 13.67
N THR A 769 -12.61 -27.54 13.17
CA THR A 769 -12.07 -28.58 12.26
C THR A 769 -12.53 -28.43 10.81
N ILE A 770 -13.52 -27.56 10.55
CA ILE A 770 -14.11 -27.40 9.22
C ILE A 770 -14.33 -25.93 8.83
N ILE A 771 -14.06 -25.61 7.56
CA ILE A 771 -14.31 -24.29 6.96
C ILE A 771 -15.09 -24.44 5.66
N LEU A 772 -16.12 -23.62 5.50
CA LEU A 772 -16.91 -23.48 4.28
C LEU A 772 -16.77 -22.06 3.73
N ILE A 773 -16.22 -21.92 2.52
CA ILE A 773 -16.03 -20.63 1.87
C ILE A 773 -17.08 -20.45 0.78
N GLU A 774 -17.92 -19.44 0.94
CA GLU A 774 -18.98 -19.05 0.01
C GLU A 774 -18.43 -18.06 -1.03
N GLY A 775 -18.65 -18.31 -2.32
CA GLY A 775 -18.20 -17.41 -3.40
C GLY A 775 -16.68 -17.28 -3.49
N ALA A 776 -15.97 -18.41 -3.40
CA ALA A 776 -14.51 -18.49 -3.35
C ALA A 776 -13.80 -17.75 -4.51
N GLU A 777 -14.44 -17.62 -5.68
CA GLU A 777 -13.91 -16.89 -6.84
C GLU A 777 -13.74 -15.38 -6.63
N ARG A 778 -14.29 -14.86 -5.53
CA ARG A 778 -14.22 -13.43 -5.16
C ARG A 778 -13.07 -13.11 -4.22
N PHE A 779 -12.37 -14.13 -3.73
CA PHE A 779 -11.21 -13.99 -2.86
C PHE A 779 -9.93 -14.10 -3.68
N GLY A 780 -8.90 -13.36 -3.28
CA GLY A 780 -7.56 -13.58 -3.82
C GLY A 780 -7.03 -14.96 -3.41
N LEU A 781 -6.13 -15.54 -4.20
CA LEU A 781 -5.52 -16.85 -3.87
C LEU A 781 -4.80 -16.83 -2.52
N ALA A 782 -4.11 -15.74 -2.19
CA ALA A 782 -3.45 -15.57 -0.89
C ALA A 782 -4.45 -15.58 0.28
N GLN A 783 -5.62 -14.97 0.10
CA GLN A 783 -6.69 -14.95 1.10
C GLN A 783 -7.28 -16.34 1.33
N LEU A 784 -7.57 -17.08 0.25
CA LEU A 784 -8.04 -18.46 0.35
C LEU A 784 -7.01 -19.36 1.05
N HIS A 785 -5.73 -19.14 0.79
CA HIS A 785 -4.64 -19.86 1.44
C HIS A 785 -4.57 -19.57 2.95
N GLN A 786 -4.68 -18.30 3.35
CA GLN A 786 -4.76 -17.90 4.76
C GLN A 786 -6.00 -18.48 5.45
N LEU A 787 -7.17 -18.41 4.83
CA LEU A 787 -8.41 -18.95 5.39
C LEU A 787 -8.33 -20.47 5.58
N ARG A 788 -7.79 -21.20 4.61
CA ARG A 788 -7.52 -22.64 4.74
C ARG A 788 -6.64 -22.93 5.95
N ALA A 789 -5.73 -22.01 6.25
CA ALA A 789 -4.72 -22.21 7.26
C ALA A 789 -5.18 -22.04 8.70
N ILE A 790 -6.36 -21.48 8.92
CA ILE A 790 -6.94 -21.30 10.25
C ILE A 790 -7.35 -22.65 10.86
N LEU A 791 -7.57 -23.68 10.03
CA LEU A 791 -7.89 -25.04 10.47
C LEU A 791 -6.68 -25.87 10.91
N PHE A 792 -5.46 -25.33 10.86
CA PHE A 792 -4.26 -26.10 11.22
C PHE A 792 -4.11 -26.23 12.75
N SER A 793 -3.78 -27.43 13.23
CA SER A 793 -3.33 -27.65 14.62
C SER A 793 -1.81 -27.86 14.65
N PRO A 794 -1.11 -27.47 15.74
CA PRO A 794 0.29 -27.83 15.96
C PRO A 794 0.51 -29.35 16.00
N ALA A 795 1.75 -29.79 15.76
CA ALA A 795 2.14 -31.20 15.90
C ALA A 795 1.97 -31.66 17.35
N GLY A 796 1.31 -32.81 17.57
CA GLY A 796 1.09 -33.41 18.90
C GLY A 796 -0.38 -33.72 19.25
N ASP A 797 -1.35 -33.20 18.49
CA ASP A 797 -2.78 -33.51 18.64
C ASP A 797 -3.12 -34.86 17.94
N ILE A 798 -2.63 -35.98 18.49
CA ILE A 798 -2.70 -37.33 17.89
C ILE A 798 -4.13 -37.90 17.81
N GLY A 799 -5.15 -37.20 18.31
CA GLY A 799 -6.57 -37.62 18.25
C GLY A 799 -7.43 -36.99 17.14
N ARG A 800 -6.89 -36.13 16.27
CA ARG A 800 -7.69 -35.35 15.32
C ARG A 800 -7.69 -35.98 13.92
N GLY A 801 -8.88 -36.30 13.40
CA GLY A 801 -9.06 -36.41 11.95
C GLY A 801 -8.68 -35.09 11.28
N GLY A 802 -7.93 -35.15 10.17
CA GLY A 802 -7.45 -33.93 9.49
C GLY A 802 -8.57 -32.95 9.15
N GLY A 803 -8.30 -31.64 9.32
CA GLY A 803 -9.28 -30.59 9.04
C GLY A 803 -9.80 -30.63 7.60
N LYS A 804 -11.04 -30.20 7.38
CA LYS A 804 -11.71 -30.20 6.08
C LYS A 804 -12.02 -28.78 5.61
N ALA A 805 -11.63 -28.44 4.40
CA ALA A 805 -11.95 -27.17 3.76
C ALA A 805 -12.81 -27.36 2.52
N PHE A 806 -13.97 -26.71 2.49
CA PHE A 806 -14.88 -26.70 1.35
C PHE A 806 -14.93 -25.30 0.74
N ALA A 807 -14.72 -25.19 -0.58
CA ALA A 807 -14.80 -23.94 -1.32
C ALA A 807 -15.94 -24.00 -2.35
N ARG A 808 -16.88 -23.04 -2.31
CA ARG A 808 -18.03 -22.99 -3.21
C ARG A 808 -17.93 -21.82 -4.19
N SER A 809 -18.19 -22.08 -5.46
CA SER A 809 -18.31 -21.03 -6.50
C SER A 809 -19.67 -20.32 -6.40
N GLY A 810 -19.67 -19.00 -6.50
CA GLY A 810 -20.88 -18.18 -6.63
C GLY A 810 -21.47 -18.17 -8.05
N LYS A 811 -20.82 -18.83 -9.02
CA LYS A 811 -21.29 -18.99 -10.40
C LYS A 811 -21.72 -20.45 -10.62
N ASN A 812 -22.82 -20.67 -11.35
CA ASN A 812 -23.27 -22.00 -11.80
C ASN A 812 -22.36 -22.62 -12.90
N LYS A 813 -21.10 -22.18 -13.00
CA LYS A 813 -20.11 -22.71 -13.94
C LYS A 813 -18.83 -23.05 -13.20
#